data_AF-A0A6P0S7Y5-F1
#
_entry.id   AF-A0A6P0S7Y5-F1
#
_cell.length_a   1.000
_cell.length_b   1.000
_cell.length_c   1.000
_cell.angle_alpha   90.00
_cell.angle_beta   90.00
_cell.angle_gamma   90.00
#
_symmetry.space_group_name_H-M   'P 1'
#
loop_
_entity.id
_entity.type
_entity.pdbx_description
1 polymer ?
#
loop_
_entity_poly.entity_id
_entity_poly.type
_entity_poly.pdbx_seq_one_letter_code
_entity_poly.pdbx_strand_id
1 'polypeptide(L)'
;MTPWLSLTDDPSKEHISILGEFGTGKTWLTLHYAWSALQKYRAAKEQGIERPRIPLVIPLRDYAKAISVESLFSEFFFRKYEIPLPGYSVFEQLNRMGKLLLIFDGFDEMADRVDSQKMINNFWELARVVVPGSKAILTCRTEHFPEAKEGRALLNAELRASISALSGEPPQFEVLELEKFNDEQIRQVLSFRTGASTVEEIMDNPQLLDLARRPVMTELILEALPEIEAGKPIDMSRIYLYAVREKMKRDIKAERTFTSLADKLYFLCELSWEMLSTDRMSLNYRLFPEQLHRLFGDVVQEQKNLDHWHYDMMGQTMLIRNADGDYMPAHRSLLEFFVAYKFAAELGVLAQDFTELAQEQSYLNQDEASDYTWSSYFRRQCDENGKVEFMPPLKSFIPEDINLLAETVGKKPVVTIISQKYRYLDDQNAILELMKNMLSPQKEATKERLLSIIRETRNKSVDEVGVVGGNIATILCKYEPKAFQNQDLHGVKLSHANFLGADLTGCNLNYADLSNSRLNQQSIMRKVSLKNSNFLNTNLSFTNSWISVISVEDLPIDDEKDLPAIRFYYSNDEFTDCNITNLNTNEIAVVCLDKNHSLRWIQRIKTVFFLQYEKYDNFLHLLTIEGEQYSIEVQTGKMNHAEHLDLLQTWQYADFTGVQGLSQRDIYLLNILGSVNLPITSYTPQNDKQFN
;
A
#
# COMPACT_ATOMS: atom_id res chain seq x y z
N MET A 1 0.46 14.82 29.98
CA MET A 1 -0.65 13.96 30.45
C MET A 1 -1.83 14.25 29.55
N THR A 2 -2.09 13.35 28.61
CA THR A 2 -2.74 13.68 27.34
C THR A 2 -4.26 13.39 27.39
N PRO A 3 -5.15 14.22 26.78
CA PRO A 3 -6.62 14.17 26.95
C PRO A 3 -7.33 12.89 26.47
N TRP A 4 -6.64 11.96 25.80
CA TRP A 4 -7.23 10.75 25.20
C TRP A 4 -7.80 9.74 26.21
N LEU A 5 -7.39 9.82 27.47
CA LEU A 5 -7.92 8.96 28.54
C LEU A 5 -9.40 9.19 28.83
N SER A 6 -10.00 10.31 28.40
CA SER A 6 -11.44 10.57 28.57
C SER A 6 -12.32 10.00 27.45
N LEU A 7 -11.73 9.55 26.32
CA LEU A 7 -12.50 9.02 25.18
C LEU A 7 -13.14 7.66 25.47
N THR A 8 -12.61 6.89 26.43
CA THR A 8 -13.16 5.58 26.81
C THR A 8 -14.22 5.62 27.90
N ASP A 9 -14.28 6.71 28.66
CA ASP A 9 -15.28 6.92 29.72
C ASP A 9 -16.56 7.57 29.17
N ASP A 10 -16.51 8.11 27.94
CA ASP A 10 -17.69 8.58 27.22
C ASP A 10 -18.58 7.39 26.82
N PRO A 11 -19.80 7.26 27.39
CA PRO A 11 -20.72 6.18 27.08
C PRO A 11 -21.28 6.24 25.66
N SER A 12 -21.21 7.40 24.99
CA SER A 12 -21.76 7.59 23.64
C SER A 12 -20.88 7.00 22.52
N LYS A 13 -19.60 6.74 22.81
CA LYS A 13 -18.59 6.32 21.83
C LYS A 13 -18.33 4.83 21.93
N GLU A 14 -19.14 3.96 21.34
CA GLU A 14 -19.02 2.51 21.56
C GLU A 14 -17.86 1.85 20.79
N HIS A 15 -17.44 2.45 19.65
CA HIS A 15 -16.37 1.91 18.81
C HIS A 15 -15.40 2.98 18.29
N ILE A 16 -14.10 2.71 18.40
CA ILE A 16 -13.03 3.58 17.93
C ILE A 16 -12.13 2.81 16.95
N SER A 17 -12.05 3.28 15.72
CA SER A 17 -11.08 2.81 14.73
C SER A 17 -9.84 3.70 14.73
N ILE A 18 -8.67 3.10 14.89
CA ILE A 18 -7.37 3.79 14.82
C ILE A 18 -6.72 3.42 13.49
N LEU A 19 -6.62 4.41 12.62
CA LEU A 19 -5.93 4.33 11.33
C LEU A 19 -4.53 4.90 11.45
N GLY A 20 -3.63 4.42 10.61
CA GLY A 20 -2.30 5.00 10.50
C GLY A 20 -1.47 4.25 9.47
N GLU A 21 -0.48 4.94 8.90
CA GLU A 21 0.48 4.36 7.97
C GLU A 21 1.27 3.20 8.60
N PHE A 22 2.01 2.47 7.77
CA PHE A 22 2.98 1.50 8.25
C PHE A 22 4.01 2.13 9.22
N GLY A 23 4.38 1.39 10.27
CA GLY A 23 5.46 1.79 11.18
C GLY A 23 5.12 2.91 12.17
N THR A 24 3.89 3.44 12.16
CA THR A 24 3.41 4.52 13.05
C THR A 24 3.20 4.09 14.50
N GLY A 25 3.30 2.79 14.81
CA GLY A 25 3.25 2.28 16.18
C GLY A 25 1.85 1.89 16.68
N LYS A 26 0.89 1.59 15.78
CA LYS A 26 -0.48 1.12 16.14
C LYS A 26 -0.49 -0.03 17.15
N THR A 27 0.28 -1.09 16.91
CA THR A 27 0.42 -2.22 17.85
C THR A 27 1.06 -1.79 19.17
N TRP A 28 2.00 -0.84 19.14
CA TRP A 28 2.62 -0.36 20.38
C TRP A 28 1.63 0.47 21.21
N LEU A 29 0.79 1.26 20.52
CA LEU A 29 -0.30 2.01 21.12
C LEU A 29 -1.32 1.09 21.80
N THR A 30 -1.74 0.00 21.14
CA THR A 30 -2.69 -0.98 21.71
C THR A 30 -2.11 -1.65 22.96
N LEU A 31 -0.84 -2.07 22.91
CA LEU A 31 -0.14 -2.67 24.05
C LEU A 31 0.05 -1.69 25.21
N HIS A 32 0.53 -0.47 24.94
CA HIS A 32 0.72 0.56 25.95
C HIS A 32 -0.60 0.97 26.61
N TYR A 33 -1.66 1.06 25.82
CA TYR A 33 -2.99 1.37 26.32
C TYR A 33 -3.56 0.23 27.18
N ALA A 34 -3.45 -1.01 26.71
CA ALA A 34 -3.85 -2.19 27.48
C ALA A 34 -3.08 -2.29 28.81
N TRP A 35 -1.77 -2.03 28.79
CA TRP A 35 -0.96 -1.97 30.01
C TRP A 35 -1.46 -0.89 30.96
N SER A 36 -1.69 0.33 30.47
CA SER A 36 -2.20 1.45 31.26
C SER A 36 -3.57 1.16 31.88
N ALA A 37 -4.49 0.58 31.10
CA ALA A 37 -5.81 0.17 31.57
C ALA A 37 -5.73 -0.92 32.63
N LEU A 38 -4.82 -1.88 32.47
CA LEU A 38 -4.60 -2.95 33.44
C LEU A 38 -4.02 -2.42 34.76
N GLN A 39 -3.12 -1.42 34.72
CA GLN A 39 -2.63 -0.77 35.94
C GLN A 39 -3.77 -0.11 36.72
N LYS A 40 -4.67 0.61 36.03
CA LYS A 40 -5.87 1.19 36.65
C LYS A 40 -6.78 0.11 37.23
N TYR A 41 -6.97 -0.99 36.52
CA TYR A 41 -7.76 -2.12 37.00
C TYR A 41 -7.21 -2.72 38.30
N ARG A 42 -5.88 -2.91 38.37
CA ARG A 42 -5.20 -3.41 39.57
C ARG A 42 -5.34 -2.44 40.74
N ALA A 43 -5.09 -1.16 40.51
CA ALA A 43 -5.26 -0.12 41.53
C ALA A 43 -6.70 -0.05 42.06
N ALA A 44 -7.70 -0.10 41.18
CA ALA A 44 -9.11 -0.12 41.57
C ALA A 44 -9.46 -1.35 42.42
N LYS A 45 -8.91 -2.52 42.05
CA LYS A 45 -9.09 -3.77 42.80
C LYS A 45 -8.48 -3.68 44.21
N GLU A 46 -7.29 -3.11 44.34
CA GLU A 46 -6.61 -2.93 45.64
C GLU A 46 -7.34 -1.92 46.53
N GLN A 47 -7.88 -0.85 45.94
CA GLN A 47 -8.63 0.19 46.65
C GLN A 47 -10.09 -0.21 46.96
N GLY A 48 -10.57 -1.35 46.44
CA GLY A 48 -11.95 -1.80 46.65
C GLY A 48 -13.01 -0.95 45.97
N ILE A 49 -12.62 -0.12 44.98
CA ILE A 49 -13.53 0.71 44.19
C ILE A 49 -14.01 -0.03 42.94
N GLU A 50 -14.97 0.56 42.22
CA GLU A 50 -15.46 0.00 40.97
C GLU A 50 -14.30 -0.17 39.97
N ARG A 51 -14.19 -1.38 39.41
CA ARG A 51 -13.10 -1.72 38.50
C ARG A 51 -13.43 -1.22 37.09
N PRO A 52 -12.47 -0.58 36.40
CA PRO A 52 -12.62 -0.23 35.00
C PRO A 52 -12.72 -1.48 34.11
N ARG A 53 -12.95 -1.28 32.82
CA ARG A 53 -12.98 -2.35 31.81
C ARG A 53 -11.66 -3.12 31.78
N ILE A 54 -11.73 -4.44 31.65
CA ILE A 54 -10.56 -5.30 31.44
C ILE A 54 -10.18 -5.26 29.95
N PRO A 55 -8.95 -4.87 29.59
CA PRO A 55 -8.50 -4.86 28.20
C PRO A 55 -8.21 -6.29 27.70
N LEU A 56 -8.76 -6.65 26.54
CA LEU A 56 -8.46 -7.87 25.81
C LEU A 56 -7.81 -7.49 24.47
N VAL A 57 -6.51 -7.73 24.34
CA VAL A 57 -5.76 -7.49 23.08
C VAL A 57 -5.82 -8.73 22.22
N ILE A 58 -6.36 -8.58 21.02
CA ILE A 58 -6.67 -9.64 20.07
C ILE A 58 -5.91 -9.34 18.77
N PRO A 59 -4.74 -9.97 18.54
CA PRO A 59 -4.01 -9.85 17.28
C PRO A 59 -4.77 -10.59 16.17
N LEU A 60 -5.38 -9.85 15.24
CA LEU A 60 -6.27 -10.41 14.22
C LEU A 60 -5.56 -11.33 13.22
N ARG A 61 -4.25 -11.14 13.01
CA ARG A 61 -3.40 -12.02 12.19
C ARG A 61 -3.46 -13.50 12.57
N ASP A 62 -3.65 -13.80 13.85
CA ASP A 62 -3.67 -15.18 14.34
C ASP A 62 -4.99 -15.89 13.99
N TYR A 63 -5.98 -15.13 13.53
CA TYR A 63 -7.36 -15.58 13.27
C TYR A 63 -7.78 -15.35 11.82
N ALA A 64 -6.82 -15.22 10.88
CA ALA A 64 -7.06 -14.99 9.45
C ALA A 64 -8.02 -15.99 8.76
N LYS A 65 -8.17 -17.19 9.34
CA LYS A 65 -9.04 -18.26 8.83
C LYS A 65 -10.40 -18.35 9.53
N ALA A 66 -10.63 -17.56 10.58
CA ALA A 66 -11.89 -17.60 11.32
C ALA A 66 -13.04 -17.13 10.41
N ILE A 67 -14.07 -17.96 10.29
CA ILE A 67 -15.24 -17.68 9.45
C ILE A 67 -16.25 -16.79 10.20
N SER A 68 -16.20 -16.78 11.54
CA SER A 68 -17.10 -16.02 12.41
C SER A 68 -16.40 -15.51 13.66
N VAL A 69 -16.99 -14.48 14.28
CA VAL A 69 -16.55 -13.93 15.58
C VAL A 69 -16.58 -14.97 16.69
N GLU A 70 -17.59 -15.84 16.71
CA GLU A 70 -17.68 -16.90 17.70
C GLU A 70 -16.49 -17.86 17.61
N SER A 71 -16.06 -18.20 16.38
CA SER A 71 -14.86 -19.02 16.17
C SER A 71 -13.61 -18.29 16.66
N LEU A 72 -13.48 -16.99 16.38
CA LEU A 72 -12.36 -16.17 16.82
C LEU A 72 -12.25 -16.16 18.36
N PHE A 73 -13.34 -15.87 19.07
CA PHE A 73 -13.31 -15.83 20.54
C PHE A 73 -13.19 -17.21 21.17
N SER A 74 -13.76 -18.24 20.54
CA SER A 74 -13.58 -19.61 21.00
C SER A 74 -12.11 -20.04 20.91
N GLU A 75 -11.45 -19.70 19.80
CA GLU A 75 -10.02 -19.96 19.63
C GLU A 75 -9.17 -19.11 20.59
N PHE A 76 -9.51 -17.83 20.78
CA PHE A 76 -8.85 -16.95 21.73
C PHE A 76 -8.95 -17.48 23.17
N PHE A 77 -10.15 -17.70 23.69
CA PHE A 77 -10.34 -18.08 25.09
C PHE A 77 -9.93 -19.53 25.35
N PHE A 78 -10.40 -20.49 24.55
CA PHE A 78 -10.26 -21.91 24.90
C PHE A 78 -8.99 -22.55 24.38
N ARG A 79 -8.53 -22.17 23.19
CA ARG A 79 -7.41 -22.83 22.52
C ARG A 79 -6.09 -22.13 22.81
N LYS A 80 -6.05 -20.80 22.69
CA LYS A 80 -4.81 -20.03 22.79
C LYS A 80 -4.43 -19.71 24.23
N TYR A 81 -5.40 -19.22 25.01
CA TYR A 81 -5.15 -18.78 26.39
C TYR A 81 -5.73 -19.72 27.47
N GLU A 82 -6.43 -20.78 27.07
CA GLU A 82 -7.03 -21.80 27.96
C GLU A 82 -7.83 -21.21 29.14
N ILE A 83 -8.51 -20.09 28.90
CA ILE A 83 -9.34 -19.39 29.87
C ILE A 83 -10.63 -20.20 30.09
N PRO A 84 -10.94 -20.62 31.33
CA PRO A 84 -12.06 -21.51 31.63
C PRO A 84 -13.39 -20.75 31.65
N LEU A 85 -13.86 -20.28 30.49
CA LEU A 85 -15.20 -19.74 30.33
C LEU A 85 -16.21 -20.88 30.13
N PRO A 86 -17.40 -20.84 30.76
CA PRO A 86 -18.45 -21.86 30.54
C PRO A 86 -18.97 -21.92 29.09
N GLY A 87 -18.74 -20.88 28.30
CA GLY A 87 -19.14 -20.79 26.89
C GLY A 87 -19.11 -19.37 26.36
N TYR A 88 -19.34 -19.21 25.05
CA TYR A 88 -19.35 -17.92 24.35
C TYR A 88 -20.41 -16.95 24.91
N SER A 89 -21.55 -17.46 25.37
CA SER A 89 -22.62 -16.64 25.97
C SER A 89 -22.16 -15.85 27.21
N VAL A 90 -21.19 -16.36 27.97
CA VAL A 90 -20.62 -15.64 29.13
C VAL A 90 -19.81 -14.44 28.67
N PHE A 91 -19.04 -14.60 27.59
CA PHE A 91 -18.33 -13.48 26.97
C PHE A 91 -19.31 -12.40 26.49
N GLU A 92 -20.39 -12.77 25.80
CA GLU A 92 -21.41 -11.81 25.34
C GLU A 92 -22.01 -11.01 26.50
N GLN A 93 -22.33 -11.68 27.62
CA GLN A 93 -22.85 -11.03 28.80
C GLN A 93 -21.83 -10.07 29.43
N LEU A 94 -20.57 -10.48 29.59
CA LEU A 94 -19.51 -9.62 30.11
C LEU A 94 -19.27 -8.38 29.24
N ASN A 95 -19.38 -8.54 27.91
CA ASN A 95 -19.26 -7.46 26.95
C ASN A 95 -20.43 -6.48 27.07
N ARG A 96 -21.68 -6.96 27.12
CA ARG A 96 -22.89 -6.15 27.34
C ARG A 96 -22.91 -5.43 28.69
N MET A 97 -22.34 -6.06 29.72
CA MET A 97 -22.20 -5.46 31.06
C MET A 97 -21.11 -4.37 31.11
N GLY A 98 -20.42 -4.10 30.00
CA GLY A 98 -19.34 -3.12 29.93
C GLY A 98 -18.14 -3.48 30.81
N LYS A 99 -17.88 -4.77 31.03
CA LYS A 99 -16.73 -5.24 31.82
C LYS A 99 -15.48 -5.42 30.97
N LEU A 100 -15.63 -5.46 29.65
CA LEU A 100 -14.55 -5.68 28.70
C LEU A 100 -14.27 -4.42 27.87
N LEU A 101 -13.00 -4.31 27.49
CA LEU A 101 -12.51 -3.41 26.46
C LEU A 101 -11.83 -4.29 25.42
N LEU A 102 -12.44 -4.41 24.24
CA LEU A 102 -11.94 -5.25 23.16
C LEU A 102 -10.96 -4.43 22.33
N ILE A 103 -9.75 -4.94 22.10
CA ILE A 103 -8.73 -4.27 21.29
C ILE A 103 -8.32 -5.22 20.19
N PHE A 104 -8.87 -5.02 19.00
CA PHE A 104 -8.54 -5.76 17.79
C PHE A 104 -7.36 -5.09 17.09
N ASP A 105 -6.21 -5.78 17.03
CA ASP A 105 -4.99 -5.26 16.44
C ASP A 105 -4.70 -5.89 15.08
N GLY A 106 -4.43 -5.07 14.05
CA GLY A 106 -3.97 -5.52 12.73
C GLY A 106 -5.08 -6.05 11.83
N PHE A 107 -6.16 -5.29 11.62
CA PHE A 107 -7.25 -5.69 10.71
C PHE A 107 -6.77 -5.98 9.28
N ASP A 108 -5.76 -5.24 8.81
CA ASP A 108 -5.11 -5.45 7.52
C ASP A 108 -4.37 -6.79 7.40
N GLU A 109 -4.09 -7.46 8.51
CA GLU A 109 -3.41 -8.76 8.54
C GLU A 109 -4.39 -9.94 8.44
N MET A 110 -5.69 -9.69 8.65
CA MET A 110 -6.78 -10.67 8.49
C MET A 110 -7.52 -10.48 7.14
N ALA A 111 -7.44 -9.29 6.55
CA ALA A 111 -8.12 -8.97 5.31
C ALA A 111 -7.41 -9.62 4.11
N ASP A 112 -8.15 -10.48 3.40
CA ASP A 112 -7.72 -11.01 2.11
C ASP A 112 -7.66 -9.87 1.09
N ARG A 113 -6.45 -9.52 0.64
CA ARG A 113 -6.22 -8.37 -0.25
C ARG A 113 -6.99 -8.50 -1.57
N VAL A 114 -7.27 -9.72 -2.01
CA VAL A 114 -7.86 -10.02 -3.32
C VAL A 114 -9.40 -9.93 -3.31
N ASP A 115 -10.03 -10.04 -2.13
CA ASP A 115 -11.50 -10.06 -2.00
C ASP A 115 -11.99 -9.02 -1.00
N SER A 116 -12.25 -7.81 -1.51
CA SER A 116 -12.77 -6.70 -0.72
C SER A 116 -14.15 -6.97 -0.13
N GLN A 117 -14.96 -7.84 -0.75
CA GLN A 117 -16.26 -8.23 -0.18
C GLN A 117 -16.05 -9.08 1.07
N LYS A 118 -15.09 -10.00 1.04
CA LYS A 118 -14.68 -10.79 2.22
C LYS A 118 -14.08 -9.89 3.31
N MET A 119 -13.26 -8.90 2.96
CA MET A 119 -12.75 -7.91 3.93
C MET A 119 -13.89 -7.15 4.61
N ILE A 120 -14.88 -6.69 3.84
CA ILE A 120 -16.06 -5.99 4.37
C ILE A 120 -16.90 -6.92 5.25
N ASN A 121 -17.13 -8.16 4.80
CA ASN A 121 -17.84 -9.15 5.60
C ASN A 121 -17.11 -9.43 6.92
N ASN A 122 -15.78 -9.53 6.91
CA ASN A 122 -14.96 -9.72 8.11
C ASN A 122 -15.05 -8.51 9.06
N PHE A 123 -15.06 -7.29 8.52
CA PHE A 123 -15.29 -6.08 9.32
C PHE A 123 -16.67 -6.11 9.99
N TRP A 124 -17.71 -6.47 9.25
CA TRP A 124 -19.07 -6.56 9.76
C TRP A 124 -19.24 -7.66 10.80
N GLU A 125 -18.58 -8.80 10.60
CA GLU A 125 -18.52 -9.85 11.60
C GLU A 125 -17.94 -9.27 12.89
N LEU A 126 -16.75 -8.65 12.86
CA LEU A 126 -16.16 -8.01 14.05
C LEU A 126 -17.08 -6.94 14.66
N ALA A 127 -17.77 -6.13 13.85
CA ALA A 127 -18.69 -5.11 14.34
C ALA A 127 -19.87 -5.67 15.15
N ARG A 128 -20.23 -6.96 15.00
CA ARG A 128 -21.29 -7.60 15.79
C ARG A 128 -21.01 -7.64 17.29
N VAL A 129 -19.75 -7.52 17.71
CA VAL A 129 -19.39 -7.43 19.13
C VAL A 129 -19.66 -6.05 19.73
N VAL A 130 -19.88 -5.04 18.88
CA VAL A 130 -20.20 -3.68 19.31
C VAL A 130 -21.70 -3.61 19.59
N VAL A 131 -22.03 -3.78 20.87
CA VAL A 131 -23.40 -3.74 21.42
C VAL A 131 -23.50 -2.63 22.48
N PRO A 132 -24.71 -2.19 22.85
CA PRO A 132 -24.89 -1.21 23.91
C PRO A 132 -24.13 -1.59 25.19
N GLY A 133 -23.27 -0.68 25.66
CA GLY A 133 -22.42 -0.89 26.83
C GLY A 133 -21.05 -1.53 26.55
N SER A 134 -20.80 -2.05 25.35
CA SER A 134 -19.48 -2.53 24.93
C SER A 134 -18.51 -1.39 24.61
N LYS A 135 -17.22 -1.70 24.52
CA LYS A 135 -16.20 -0.76 24.04
C LYS A 135 -15.16 -1.52 23.24
N ALA A 136 -14.95 -1.11 22.00
CA ALA A 136 -13.99 -1.74 21.11
C ALA A 136 -13.05 -0.73 20.44
N ILE A 137 -11.79 -1.13 20.30
CA ILE A 137 -10.75 -0.45 19.55
C ILE A 137 -10.35 -1.37 18.39
N LEU A 138 -10.29 -0.85 17.18
CA LEU A 138 -9.83 -1.57 16.00
C LEU A 138 -8.64 -0.82 15.38
N THR A 139 -7.49 -1.46 15.23
CA THR A 139 -6.38 -0.88 14.46
C THR A 139 -6.36 -1.40 13.03
N CYS A 140 -6.08 -0.51 12.08
CA CYS A 140 -5.95 -0.86 10.67
C CYS A 140 -4.91 0.04 10.00
N ARG A 141 -4.27 -0.43 8.93
CA ARG A 141 -3.57 0.47 8.01
C ARG A 141 -4.58 1.34 7.26
N THR A 142 -4.23 2.61 7.07
CA THR A 142 -5.09 3.57 6.34
C THR A 142 -5.48 3.02 4.96
N GLU A 143 -4.54 2.36 4.27
CA GLU A 143 -4.73 1.77 2.93
C GLU A 143 -5.74 0.59 2.86
N HIS A 144 -6.02 -0.10 3.98
CA HIS A 144 -6.90 -1.29 4.00
C HIS A 144 -8.27 -1.02 4.61
N PHE A 145 -8.52 0.19 5.13
CA PHE A 145 -9.79 0.51 5.76
C PHE A 145 -10.82 0.94 4.70
N PRO A 146 -12.04 0.36 4.67
CA PRO A 146 -13.11 0.82 3.79
C PRO A 146 -13.35 2.32 3.97
N GLU A 147 -13.47 3.09 2.88
CA GLU A 147 -13.65 4.55 2.96
C GLU A 147 -14.74 4.93 3.96
N ALA A 148 -14.35 5.72 4.97
CA ALA A 148 -15.18 6.02 6.12
C ALA A 148 -16.46 6.80 5.76
N LYS A 149 -16.57 7.49 4.61
CA LYS A 149 -17.80 8.21 4.25
C LYS A 149 -18.96 7.28 3.85
N GLU A 150 -18.73 6.32 2.96
CA GLU A 150 -19.74 5.33 2.57
C GLU A 150 -19.86 4.20 3.60
N GLY A 151 -18.74 3.82 4.22
CA GLY A 151 -18.71 2.91 5.36
C GLY A 151 -19.58 3.42 6.50
N ARG A 152 -19.48 4.70 6.90
CA ARG A 152 -20.34 5.31 7.93
C ARG A 152 -21.82 5.35 7.52
N ALA A 153 -22.14 5.58 6.25
CA ALA A 153 -23.51 5.61 5.76
C ALA A 153 -24.14 4.20 5.75
N LEU A 154 -23.39 3.19 5.28
CA LEU A 154 -23.78 1.77 5.34
C LEU A 154 -23.82 1.24 6.78
N LEU A 155 -22.83 1.57 7.61
CA LEU A 155 -22.80 1.36 9.07
C LEU A 155 -24.09 1.86 9.70
N ASN A 156 -24.40 3.14 9.54
CA ASN A 156 -25.60 3.74 10.10
C ASN A 156 -26.90 3.13 9.53
N ALA A 157 -26.94 2.74 8.26
CA ALA A 157 -28.13 2.16 7.63
C ALA A 157 -28.40 0.71 8.06
N GLU A 158 -27.38 -0.14 8.11
CA GLU A 158 -27.48 -1.56 8.46
C GLU A 158 -27.60 -1.76 9.98
N LEU A 159 -26.97 -0.89 10.78
CA LEU A 159 -27.25 -0.79 12.22
C LEU A 159 -28.68 -0.34 12.48
N ARG A 160 -29.22 0.66 11.75
CA ARG A 160 -30.66 1.02 11.87
C ARG A 160 -31.58 -0.15 11.52
N ALA A 161 -31.21 -0.99 10.55
CA ALA A 161 -31.98 -2.17 10.16
C ALA A 161 -31.90 -3.30 11.20
N SER A 162 -30.75 -3.45 11.88
CA SER A 162 -30.55 -4.47 12.93
C SER A 162 -31.08 -4.01 14.30
N ILE A 163 -31.10 -2.70 14.55
CA ILE A 163 -31.58 -2.06 15.78
C ILE A 163 -33.09 -1.80 15.74
N SER A 164 -33.78 -2.05 14.61
CA SER A 164 -35.26 -2.02 14.60
C SER A 164 -35.91 -3.02 15.58
N ALA A 165 -35.13 -3.94 16.16
CA ALA A 165 -35.52 -4.86 17.23
C ALA A 165 -35.07 -4.47 18.65
N LEU A 166 -34.23 -3.43 18.82
CA LEU A 166 -33.67 -2.99 20.10
C LEU A 166 -33.91 -1.49 20.29
N SER A 167 -34.61 -1.11 21.36
CA SER A 167 -34.81 0.28 21.73
C SER A 167 -33.48 0.93 22.17
N GLY A 168 -32.81 1.65 21.26
CA GLY A 168 -31.59 2.41 21.56
C GLY A 168 -31.11 3.23 20.36
N GLU A 169 -30.28 4.25 20.63
CA GLU A 169 -29.57 4.99 19.58
C GLU A 169 -28.52 4.10 18.90
N PRO A 170 -28.24 4.27 17.60
CA PRO A 170 -27.22 3.50 16.90
C PRO A 170 -25.80 3.80 17.42
N PRO A 171 -24.91 2.79 17.49
CA PRO A 171 -23.53 2.97 17.95
C PRO A 171 -22.79 3.98 17.09
N GLN A 172 -22.09 4.93 17.72
CA GLN A 172 -21.22 5.88 17.03
C GLN A 172 -19.82 5.28 16.79
N PHE A 173 -19.37 5.39 15.54
CA PHE A 173 -18.04 4.97 15.09
C PHE A 173 -17.14 6.19 14.94
N GLU A 174 -16.11 6.27 15.77
CA GLU A 174 -15.08 7.30 15.65
C GLU A 174 -13.87 6.74 14.90
N VAL A 175 -13.35 7.51 13.95
CA VAL A 175 -12.11 7.15 13.22
C VAL A 175 -11.07 8.18 13.63
N LEU A 176 -9.96 7.70 14.20
CA LEU A 176 -8.82 8.49 14.61
C LEU A 176 -7.62 8.11 13.76
N GLU A 177 -6.83 9.10 13.35
CA GLU A 177 -5.59 8.88 12.63
C GLU A 177 -4.39 9.06 13.57
N LEU A 178 -3.45 8.14 13.49
CA LEU A 178 -2.21 8.19 14.25
C LEU A 178 -1.20 9.04 13.49
N GLU A 179 -0.93 10.23 14.04
CA GLU A 179 0.05 11.16 13.48
C GLU A 179 1.48 10.59 13.57
N LYS A 180 2.33 11.05 12.65
CA LYS A 180 3.75 10.75 12.63
C LYS A 180 4.44 11.43 13.83
N PHE A 181 5.61 10.93 14.22
CA PHE A 181 6.37 11.60 15.27
C PHE A 181 6.77 13.02 14.85
N ASN A 182 6.60 13.95 15.80
CA ASN A 182 7.20 15.27 15.71
C ASN A 182 8.66 15.25 16.16
N ASP A 183 9.36 16.33 15.86
CA ASP A 183 10.81 16.45 16.05
C ASP A 183 11.21 16.25 17.53
N GLU A 184 10.39 16.71 18.48
CA GLU A 184 10.64 16.55 19.91
C GLU A 184 10.48 15.08 20.36
N GLN A 185 9.47 14.38 19.85
CA GLN A 185 9.28 12.95 20.10
C GLN A 185 10.42 12.13 19.51
N ILE A 186 10.90 12.46 18.31
CA ILE A 186 12.05 11.79 17.69
C ILE A 186 13.29 11.96 18.56
N ARG A 187 13.62 13.21 18.95
CA ARG A 187 14.73 13.51 19.85
C ARG A 187 14.62 12.72 21.15
N GLN A 188 13.43 12.69 21.75
CA GLN A 188 13.19 11.95 22.99
C GLN A 188 13.46 10.44 22.82
N VAL A 189 12.92 9.81 21.78
CA VAL A 189 13.14 8.37 21.53
C VAL A 189 14.61 8.07 21.26
N LEU A 190 15.29 8.88 20.46
CA LEU A 190 16.71 8.72 20.16
C LEU A 190 17.58 8.87 21.42
N SER A 191 17.26 9.82 22.31
CA SER A 191 17.99 10.05 23.56
C SER A 191 17.97 8.85 24.53
N PHE A 192 16.94 7.99 24.44
CA PHE A 192 16.89 6.75 25.23
C PHE A 192 17.74 5.62 24.64
N ARG A 193 18.22 5.76 23.39
CA ARG A 193 18.88 4.70 22.63
C ARG A 193 20.35 5.00 22.32
N THR A 194 20.71 6.27 22.16
CA THR A 194 22.07 6.68 21.77
C THR A 194 22.53 7.95 22.50
N GLY A 195 23.80 8.30 22.35
CA GLY A 195 24.40 9.49 22.94
C GLY A 195 24.00 10.79 22.22
N ALA A 196 24.11 11.92 22.92
CA ALA A 196 23.63 13.22 22.44
C ALA A 196 24.22 13.67 21.09
N SER A 197 25.49 13.34 20.80
CA SER A 197 26.12 13.69 19.52
C SER A 197 25.42 13.05 18.33
N THR A 198 25.10 11.76 18.43
CA THR A 198 24.42 10.99 17.39
C THR A 198 22.96 11.43 17.24
N VAL A 199 22.32 11.85 18.34
CA VAL A 199 20.97 12.42 18.26
C VAL A 199 20.98 13.67 17.39
N GLU A 200 21.86 14.63 17.67
CA GLU A 200 21.91 15.86 16.88
C GLU A 200 22.30 15.59 15.42
N GLU A 201 23.20 14.64 15.15
CA GLU A 201 23.53 14.24 13.78
C GLU A 201 22.31 13.73 12.99
N ILE A 202 21.45 12.91 13.62
CA ILE A 202 20.21 12.43 12.98
C ILE A 202 19.21 13.58 12.80
N MET A 203 19.08 14.46 13.81
CA MET A 203 18.15 15.59 13.80
C MET A 203 18.53 16.65 12.76
N ASP A 204 19.83 16.85 12.52
CA ASP A 204 20.37 17.82 11.56
C ASP A 204 20.28 17.34 10.10
N ASN A 205 20.02 16.04 9.88
CA ASN A 205 19.88 15.46 8.54
C ASN A 205 18.39 15.39 8.14
N PRO A 206 17.90 16.20 7.18
CA PRO A 206 16.48 16.25 6.83
C PRO A 206 15.92 14.92 6.33
N GLN A 207 16.72 14.11 5.64
CA GLN A 207 16.28 12.80 5.12
C GLN A 207 16.13 11.78 6.24
N LEU A 208 17.08 11.75 7.19
CA LEU A 208 16.97 10.86 8.36
C LEU A 208 15.84 11.30 9.29
N LEU A 209 15.67 12.61 9.48
CA LEU A 209 14.59 13.17 10.28
C LEU A 209 13.22 12.78 9.71
N ASP A 210 13.03 12.91 8.38
CA ASP A 210 11.79 12.49 7.71
C ASP A 210 11.50 11.01 7.90
N LEU A 211 12.52 10.16 7.78
CA LEU A 211 12.39 8.71 7.97
C LEU A 211 12.11 8.36 9.45
N ALA A 212 12.76 9.06 10.39
CA ALA A 212 12.58 8.87 11.82
C ALA A 212 11.19 9.30 12.33
N ARG A 213 10.42 10.07 11.54
CA ARG A 213 9.00 10.34 11.81
C ARG A 213 8.18 9.05 11.91
N ARG A 214 8.67 7.94 11.36
CA ARG A 214 8.12 6.58 11.54
C ARG A 214 8.86 5.86 12.68
N PRO A 215 8.21 5.57 13.82
CA PRO A 215 8.85 4.94 14.99
C PRO A 215 9.69 3.69 14.70
N VAL A 216 9.25 2.83 13.77
CA VAL A 216 10.00 1.61 13.39
C VAL A 216 11.36 1.93 12.75
N MET A 217 11.50 3.09 12.12
CA MET A 217 12.73 3.50 11.45
C MET A 217 13.80 3.95 12.43
N THR A 218 13.44 4.37 13.64
CA THR A 218 14.43 4.87 14.61
C THR A 218 15.50 3.82 14.92
N GLU A 219 15.10 2.55 15.13
CA GLU A 219 16.05 1.46 15.38
C GLU A 219 16.91 1.14 14.15
N LEU A 220 16.28 1.10 12.96
CA LEU A 220 16.96 0.80 11.71
C LEU A 220 17.97 1.90 11.31
N ILE A 221 17.62 3.17 11.55
CA ILE A 221 18.52 4.31 11.34
C ILE A 221 19.75 4.14 12.22
N LEU A 222 19.56 3.86 13.52
CA LEU A 222 20.68 3.65 14.45
C LEU A 222 21.60 2.49 14.03
N GLU A 223 21.03 1.44 13.45
CA GLU A 223 21.81 0.32 12.90
C GLU A 223 22.54 0.67 11.62
N ALA A 224 21.94 1.51 10.78
CA ALA A 224 22.50 1.98 9.51
C ALA A 224 23.53 3.10 9.64
N LEU A 225 23.64 3.75 10.82
CA LEU A 225 24.51 4.90 11.05
C LEU A 225 25.94 4.74 10.55
N PRO A 226 26.66 3.62 10.80
CA PRO A 226 28.05 3.50 10.35
C PRO A 226 28.21 3.63 8.84
N GLU A 227 27.22 3.17 8.07
CA GLU A 227 27.20 3.24 6.61
C GLU A 227 26.80 4.64 6.13
N ILE A 228 25.91 5.30 6.86
CA ILE A 228 25.48 6.68 6.60
C ILE A 228 26.62 7.66 6.87
N GLU A 229 27.34 7.53 7.99
CA GLU A 229 28.53 8.30 8.35
C GLU A 229 29.65 8.13 7.30
N ALA A 230 29.72 6.97 6.64
CA ALA A 230 30.63 6.71 5.53
C ALA A 230 30.23 7.43 4.22
N GLY A 231 29.14 8.20 4.22
CA GLY A 231 28.67 9.00 3.09
C GLY A 231 27.85 8.23 2.06
N LYS A 232 27.29 7.07 2.43
CA LYS A 232 26.43 6.28 1.53
C LYS A 232 25.05 6.93 1.33
N PRO A 233 24.40 6.70 0.17
CA PRO A 233 23.08 7.27 -0.13
C PRO A 233 22.01 6.88 0.89
N ILE A 234 21.11 7.82 1.20
CA ILE A 234 20.08 7.65 2.21
C ILE A 234 18.71 7.63 1.54
N ASP A 235 18.01 6.51 1.69
CA ASP A 235 16.58 6.38 1.44
C ASP A 235 16.02 5.20 2.26
N MET A 236 14.69 5.05 2.29
CA MET A 236 14.02 3.99 3.06
C MET A 236 14.58 2.59 2.80
N SER A 237 14.79 2.22 1.54
CA SER A 237 15.26 0.89 1.14
C SER A 237 16.71 0.67 1.51
N ARG A 238 17.55 1.72 1.41
CA ARG A 238 18.96 1.66 1.80
C ARG A 238 19.16 1.60 3.31
N ILE A 239 18.30 2.26 4.10
CA ILE A 239 18.31 2.10 5.56
C ILE A 239 18.03 0.64 5.92
N TYR A 240 17.02 0.01 5.30
CA TYR A 240 16.78 -1.42 5.50
C TYR A 240 18.00 -2.26 5.07
N LEU A 241 18.58 -1.98 3.90
CA LEU A 241 19.78 -2.69 3.41
C LEU A 241 20.93 -2.63 4.43
N TYR A 242 21.25 -1.44 4.95
CA TYR A 242 22.36 -1.26 5.89
C TYR A 242 22.07 -1.92 7.24
N ALA A 243 20.87 -1.73 7.77
CA ALA A 243 20.45 -2.37 9.02
C ALA A 243 20.48 -3.90 8.93
N VAL A 244 19.91 -4.47 7.86
CA VAL A 244 19.89 -5.92 7.59
C VAL A 244 21.31 -6.47 7.45
N ARG A 245 22.17 -5.81 6.67
CA ARG A 245 23.57 -6.22 6.48
C ARG A 245 24.31 -6.26 7.81
N GLU A 246 24.18 -5.23 8.65
CA GLU A 246 24.86 -5.18 9.94
C GLU A 246 24.30 -6.20 10.95
N LYS A 247 22.98 -6.43 10.98
CA LYS A 247 22.37 -7.50 11.78
C LYS A 247 22.92 -8.88 11.36
N MET A 248 22.89 -9.20 10.07
CA MET A 248 23.42 -10.47 9.54
C MET A 248 24.92 -10.66 9.85
N LYS A 249 25.74 -9.61 9.72
CA LYS A 249 27.17 -9.67 10.06
C LYS A 249 27.42 -9.91 11.54
N ARG A 250 26.59 -9.34 12.44
CA ARG A 250 26.68 -9.60 13.89
C ARG A 250 26.34 -11.05 14.20
N ASP A 251 25.29 -11.59 13.58
CA ASP A 251 24.88 -12.99 13.74
C ASP A 251 26.00 -13.95 13.30
N ILE A 252 26.68 -13.64 12.19
CA ILE A 252 27.85 -14.40 11.69
C ILE A 252 29.05 -14.32 12.65
N LYS A 253 29.26 -13.20 13.34
CA LYS A 253 30.39 -13.03 14.28
C LYS A 253 30.10 -13.61 15.67
N ALA A 254 28.84 -13.66 16.08
CA ALA A 254 28.41 -14.11 17.41
C ALA A 254 28.40 -15.65 17.55
N GLU A 255 28.37 -16.40 16.43
CA GLU A 255 28.32 -17.87 16.40
C GLU A 255 29.31 -18.45 15.35
N ARG A 256 29.59 -19.77 15.41
CA ARG A 256 30.23 -20.48 14.29
C ARG A 256 29.16 -20.76 13.23
N THR A 257 28.81 -19.76 12.42
CA THR A 257 27.79 -19.91 11.38
C THR A 257 28.30 -20.78 10.24
N PHE A 258 27.42 -21.61 9.69
CA PHE A 258 27.73 -22.53 8.59
C PHE A 258 27.29 -21.96 7.23
N THR A 259 26.59 -20.82 7.28
CA THR A 259 25.99 -20.16 6.12
C THR A 259 26.64 -18.81 5.85
N SER A 260 26.68 -18.43 4.57
CA SER A 260 27.16 -17.12 4.14
C SER A 260 26.09 -16.03 4.30
N LEU A 261 26.48 -14.78 4.12
CA LEU A 261 25.54 -13.65 4.14
C LEU A 261 24.53 -13.77 2.99
N ALA A 262 25.00 -14.21 1.82
CA ALA A 262 24.16 -14.48 0.66
C ALA A 262 23.14 -15.61 0.93
N ASP A 263 23.51 -16.67 1.65
CA ASP A 263 22.59 -17.76 2.01
C ASP A 263 21.47 -17.29 2.95
N LYS A 264 21.83 -16.49 3.96
CA LYS A 264 20.87 -15.90 4.91
C LYS A 264 19.90 -14.97 4.19
N LEU A 265 20.41 -14.14 3.28
CA LEU A 265 19.59 -13.27 2.42
C LEU A 265 18.62 -14.09 1.56
N TYR A 266 19.11 -15.12 0.85
CA TYR A 266 18.28 -15.97 0.01
C TYR A 266 17.18 -16.65 0.82
N PHE A 267 17.53 -17.26 1.96
CA PHE A 267 16.56 -17.90 2.84
C PHE A 267 15.47 -16.93 3.32
N LEU A 268 15.83 -15.72 3.77
CA LEU A 268 14.86 -14.74 4.24
C LEU A 268 13.97 -14.18 3.12
N CYS A 269 14.51 -14.02 1.91
CA CYS A 269 13.76 -13.66 0.71
C CYS A 269 12.70 -14.71 0.36
N GLU A 270 13.11 -15.98 0.28
CA GLU A 270 12.20 -17.09 -0.08
C GLU A 270 11.16 -17.35 1.02
N LEU A 271 11.57 -17.28 2.29
CA LEU A 271 10.67 -17.40 3.43
C LEU A 271 9.63 -16.27 3.44
N SER A 272 10.07 -15.02 3.23
CA SER A 272 9.18 -13.86 3.19
C SER A 272 8.19 -13.95 2.02
N TRP A 273 8.63 -14.42 0.86
CA TRP A 273 7.76 -14.66 -0.29
C TRP A 273 6.75 -15.78 -0.03
N GLU A 274 7.16 -16.89 0.60
CA GLU A 274 6.23 -17.96 0.96
C GLU A 274 5.16 -17.46 1.95
N MET A 275 5.58 -16.71 2.98
CA MET A 275 4.65 -16.14 3.95
C MET A 275 3.62 -15.21 3.29
N LEU A 276 4.06 -14.36 2.36
CA LEU A 276 3.18 -13.45 1.63
C LEU A 276 2.26 -14.18 0.65
N SER A 277 2.81 -15.09 -0.15
CA SER A 277 2.06 -15.76 -1.23
C SER A 277 1.04 -16.76 -0.71
N THR A 278 1.28 -17.37 0.45
CA THR A 278 0.36 -18.30 1.12
C THR A 278 -0.57 -17.64 2.14
N ASP A 279 -0.47 -16.32 2.31
CA ASP A 279 -1.20 -15.54 3.32
C ASP A 279 -0.98 -16.09 4.75
N ARG A 280 0.22 -16.61 5.02
CA ARG A 280 0.65 -17.12 6.34
C ARG A 280 1.78 -16.26 6.86
N MET A 281 1.49 -15.33 7.77
CA MET A 281 2.48 -14.39 8.31
C MET A 281 3.47 -15.00 9.33
N SER A 282 3.43 -16.33 9.51
CA SER A 282 4.37 -17.07 10.35
C SER A 282 4.55 -18.50 9.86
N LEU A 283 5.68 -19.11 10.19
CA LEU A 283 6.01 -20.49 9.83
C LEU A 283 6.52 -21.26 11.03
N ASN A 284 5.95 -22.44 11.29
CA ASN A 284 6.40 -23.31 12.37
C ASN A 284 7.80 -23.87 12.09
N TYR A 285 8.68 -23.88 13.11
CA TYR A 285 10.05 -24.37 12.99
C TYR A 285 10.17 -25.81 12.46
N ARG A 286 9.12 -26.62 12.62
CA ARG A 286 9.05 -27.99 12.12
C ARG A 286 9.01 -28.08 10.59
N LEU A 287 8.62 -27.00 9.92
CA LEU A 287 8.58 -26.91 8.45
C LEU A 287 9.93 -26.47 7.87
N PHE A 288 10.83 -25.91 8.67
CA PHE A 288 12.12 -25.40 8.20
C PHE A 288 13.01 -26.50 7.56
N PRO A 289 13.08 -27.75 8.06
CA PRO A 289 13.85 -28.80 7.39
C PRO A 289 13.42 -29.05 5.94
N GLU A 290 12.12 -29.04 5.66
CA GLU A 290 11.57 -29.20 4.31
C GLU A 290 11.93 -27.99 3.43
N GLN A 291 11.85 -26.79 4.00
CA GLN A 291 12.25 -25.55 3.32
C GLN A 291 13.74 -25.53 2.98
N LEU A 292 14.59 -25.92 3.92
CA LEU A 292 16.04 -25.98 3.70
C LEU A 292 16.40 -27.00 2.63
N HIS A 293 15.72 -28.15 2.59
CA HIS A 293 15.89 -29.09 1.47
C HIS A 293 15.42 -28.50 0.14
N ARG A 294 14.29 -27.79 0.11
CA ARG A 294 13.78 -27.18 -1.13
C ARG A 294 14.75 -26.12 -1.68
N LEU A 295 15.36 -25.34 -0.80
CA LEU A 295 16.21 -24.20 -1.16
C LEU A 295 17.68 -24.59 -1.36
N PHE A 296 18.18 -25.53 -0.57
CA PHE A 296 19.61 -25.88 -0.48
C PHE A 296 19.86 -27.39 -0.57
N GLY A 297 18.93 -28.16 -1.14
CA GLY A 297 18.90 -29.62 -1.06
C GLY A 297 20.20 -30.33 -1.38
N ASP A 298 20.92 -29.89 -2.42
CA ASP A 298 22.20 -30.49 -2.82
C ASP A 298 23.30 -30.29 -1.76
N VAL A 299 23.27 -29.19 -1.02
CA VAL A 299 24.22 -28.84 0.04
C VAL A 299 23.86 -29.50 1.37
N VAL A 300 22.57 -29.75 1.58
CA VAL A 300 22.00 -30.14 2.88
C VAL A 300 21.57 -31.62 2.90
N GLN A 301 22.09 -32.44 1.97
CA GLN A 301 21.73 -33.87 1.83
C GLN A 301 21.98 -34.70 3.09
N GLU A 302 23.06 -34.43 3.83
CA GLU A 302 23.34 -35.11 5.10
C GLU A 302 22.55 -34.48 6.26
N GLN A 303 21.89 -35.32 7.05
CA GLN A 303 21.07 -34.90 8.19
C GLN A 303 21.84 -34.03 9.21
N LYS A 304 23.15 -34.28 9.38
CA LYS A 304 24.01 -33.48 10.25
C LYS A 304 24.21 -32.05 9.72
N ASN A 305 24.30 -31.86 8.41
CA ASN A 305 24.40 -30.54 7.80
C ASN A 305 23.07 -29.81 7.91
N LEU A 306 21.95 -30.53 7.76
CA LEU A 306 20.63 -29.98 7.98
C LEU A 306 20.43 -29.43 9.38
N ASP A 307 20.84 -30.17 10.40
CA ASP A 307 20.70 -29.72 11.79
C ASP A 307 21.50 -28.43 12.06
N HIS A 308 22.69 -28.30 11.47
CA HIS A 308 23.50 -27.08 11.55
C HIS A 308 22.86 -25.89 10.84
N TRP A 309 22.34 -26.07 9.63
CA TRP A 309 21.65 -25.02 8.88
C TRP A 309 20.33 -24.62 9.55
N HIS A 310 19.59 -25.60 10.08
CA HIS A 310 18.37 -25.37 10.85
C HIS A 310 18.64 -24.52 12.07
N TYR A 311 19.70 -24.83 12.83
CA TYR A 311 20.11 -24.03 13.98
C TYR A 311 20.50 -22.59 13.59
N ASP A 312 21.36 -22.42 12.57
CA ASP A 312 21.83 -21.10 12.10
C ASP A 312 20.65 -20.24 11.58
N MET A 313 19.73 -20.82 10.82
CA MET A 313 18.57 -20.10 10.27
C MET A 313 17.49 -19.79 11.32
N MET A 314 17.42 -20.55 12.42
CA MET A 314 16.58 -20.22 13.57
C MET A 314 17.20 -19.13 14.47
N GLY A 315 18.53 -19.00 14.49
CA GLY A 315 19.25 -18.02 15.29
C GLY A 315 19.23 -16.59 14.75
N GLN A 316 18.57 -16.34 13.61
CA GLN A 316 18.57 -15.03 12.94
C GLN A 316 17.87 -13.98 13.79
N THR A 317 18.56 -12.88 14.11
CA THR A 317 18.03 -11.79 14.94
C THR A 317 16.89 -11.01 14.32
N MET A 318 16.66 -11.20 13.02
CA MET A 318 15.53 -10.61 12.28
C MET A 318 14.23 -11.41 12.40
N LEU A 319 14.28 -12.65 12.90
CA LEU A 319 13.11 -13.48 13.14
C LEU A 319 12.78 -13.50 14.62
N ILE A 320 11.49 -13.37 14.94
CA ILE A 320 10.96 -13.54 16.30
C ILE A 320 10.22 -14.87 16.35
N ARG A 321 10.41 -15.59 17.47
CA ARG A 321 9.75 -16.86 17.75
C ARG A 321 8.67 -16.69 18.83
N ASN A 322 7.49 -17.23 18.61
CA ASN A 322 6.45 -17.33 19.65
C ASN A 322 6.63 -18.60 20.54
N ALA A 323 5.80 -18.75 21.57
CA ALA A 323 5.84 -19.90 22.48
C ALA A 323 5.57 -21.24 21.78
N ASP A 324 4.76 -21.22 20.72
CA ASP A 324 4.35 -22.40 19.93
C ASP A 324 5.41 -22.84 18.91
N GLY A 325 6.49 -22.06 18.76
CA GLY A 325 7.58 -22.34 17.84
C GLY A 325 7.38 -21.84 16.41
N ASP A 326 6.45 -20.91 16.20
CA ASP A 326 6.32 -20.20 14.94
C ASP A 326 7.28 -19.02 14.88
N TYR A 327 7.97 -18.93 13.75
CA TYR A 327 8.88 -17.85 13.39
C TYR A 327 8.19 -16.87 12.46
N MET A 328 8.46 -15.59 12.67
CA MET A 328 8.01 -14.50 11.80
C MET A 328 9.08 -13.40 11.76
N PRO A 329 9.17 -12.60 10.68
CA PRO A 329 9.95 -11.37 10.68
C PRO A 329 9.53 -10.47 11.84
N ALA A 330 10.49 -9.78 12.46
CA ALA A 330 10.21 -8.91 13.61
C ALA A 330 9.15 -7.84 13.31
N HIS A 331 9.12 -7.38 12.06
CA HIS A 331 8.12 -6.45 11.54
C HIS A 331 7.71 -6.84 10.13
N ARG A 332 6.46 -6.54 9.77
CA ARG A 332 5.93 -6.77 8.42
C ARG A 332 6.71 -6.05 7.31
N SER A 333 7.34 -4.91 7.58
CA SER A 333 8.17 -4.26 6.56
C SER A 333 9.45 -5.00 6.23
N LEU A 334 10.03 -5.77 7.16
CA LEU A 334 11.18 -6.61 6.83
C LEU A 334 10.76 -7.68 5.81
N LEU A 335 9.57 -8.26 6.00
CA LEU A 335 8.96 -9.17 5.01
C LEU A 335 8.79 -8.47 3.66
N GLU A 336 8.20 -7.28 3.64
CA GLU A 336 7.99 -6.49 2.40
C GLU A 336 9.32 -6.10 1.73
N PHE A 337 10.35 -5.77 2.51
CA PHE A 337 11.71 -5.47 2.03
C PHE A 337 12.34 -6.68 1.34
N PHE A 338 12.30 -7.85 1.97
CA PHE A 338 12.88 -9.07 1.39
C PHE A 338 12.15 -9.50 0.12
N VAL A 339 10.82 -9.35 0.07
CA VAL A 339 10.05 -9.60 -1.17
C VAL A 339 10.41 -8.59 -2.26
N ALA A 340 10.50 -7.30 -1.94
CA ALA A 340 10.91 -6.26 -2.91
C ALA A 340 12.33 -6.53 -3.45
N TYR A 341 13.27 -6.90 -2.57
CA TYR A 341 14.63 -7.26 -2.95
C TYR A 341 14.64 -8.45 -3.91
N LYS A 342 13.93 -9.53 -3.55
CA LYS A 342 13.80 -10.73 -4.39
C LYS A 342 13.26 -10.37 -5.78
N PHE A 343 12.17 -9.62 -5.86
CA PHE A 343 11.58 -9.23 -7.14
C PHE A 343 12.53 -8.37 -7.99
N ALA A 344 13.21 -7.38 -7.40
CA ALA A 344 14.19 -6.59 -8.14
C ALA A 344 15.37 -7.44 -8.68
N ALA A 345 15.79 -8.46 -7.92
CA ALA A 345 16.81 -9.41 -8.34
C ALA A 345 16.31 -10.36 -9.45
N GLU A 346 15.12 -10.95 -9.31
CA GLU A 346 14.50 -11.84 -10.31
C GLU A 346 14.21 -11.12 -11.63
N LEU A 347 13.93 -9.82 -11.58
CA LEU A 347 13.77 -8.97 -12.77
C LEU A 347 15.11 -8.52 -13.37
N GLY A 348 16.24 -8.82 -12.72
CA GLY A 348 17.59 -8.44 -13.15
C GLY A 348 17.84 -6.93 -13.16
N VAL A 349 17.16 -6.18 -12.30
CA VAL A 349 17.20 -4.71 -12.28
C VAL A 349 17.70 -4.16 -10.94
N LEU A 350 18.28 -5.01 -10.09
CA LEU A 350 18.82 -4.65 -8.80
C LEU A 350 20.02 -3.69 -8.91
N ALA A 351 20.04 -2.63 -8.10
CA ALA A 351 21.15 -1.69 -8.03
C ALA A 351 22.40 -2.33 -7.41
N GLN A 352 23.58 -1.80 -7.76
CA GLN A 352 24.87 -2.42 -7.43
C GLN A 352 25.10 -2.59 -5.92
N ASP A 353 24.72 -1.59 -5.11
CA ASP A 353 24.87 -1.60 -3.66
C ASP A 353 24.00 -2.67 -2.98
N PHE A 354 22.85 -2.99 -3.56
CA PHE A 354 22.05 -4.14 -3.14
C PHE A 354 22.72 -5.44 -3.60
N THR A 355 23.17 -5.53 -4.86
CA THR A 355 23.87 -6.72 -5.40
C THR A 355 25.10 -7.11 -4.57
N GLU A 356 25.84 -6.14 -4.01
CA GLU A 356 26.98 -6.39 -3.11
C GLU A 356 26.65 -7.31 -1.92
N LEU A 357 25.42 -7.23 -1.39
CA LEU A 357 24.99 -8.10 -0.29
C LEU A 357 24.93 -9.57 -0.72
N ALA A 358 24.47 -9.84 -1.94
CA ALA A 358 24.43 -11.19 -2.52
C ALA A 358 25.81 -11.69 -2.99
N GLN A 359 26.77 -10.79 -3.21
CA GLN A 359 28.15 -11.16 -3.57
C GLN A 359 28.94 -11.78 -2.41
N GLU A 360 28.50 -11.58 -1.15
CA GLU A 360 29.09 -12.20 0.05
C GLU A 360 28.69 -13.69 0.17
N GLN A 361 28.98 -14.45 -0.89
CA GLN A 361 28.68 -15.87 -1.06
C GLN A 361 29.90 -16.74 -0.72
N SER A 362 29.65 -17.96 -0.25
CA SER A 362 30.69 -18.97 -0.01
C SER A 362 30.95 -19.85 -1.24
N TYR A 363 32.12 -20.50 -1.30
CA TYR A 363 32.52 -21.38 -2.42
C TYR A 363 32.66 -20.66 -3.78
N LEU A 364 33.25 -19.47 -3.78
CA LEU A 364 33.57 -18.74 -5.01
C LEU A 364 34.99 -19.08 -5.52
N ASN A 365 35.13 -19.28 -6.83
CA ASN A 365 36.44 -19.46 -7.48
C ASN A 365 37.07 -18.09 -7.84
N GLN A 366 38.24 -18.13 -8.52
CA GLN A 366 38.97 -16.92 -8.97
C GLN A 366 38.65 -16.53 -10.42
N ASP A 367 37.59 -17.09 -11.00
CA ASP A 367 37.21 -16.80 -12.38
C ASP A 367 36.59 -15.39 -12.49
N GLU A 368 36.43 -14.93 -13.73
CA GLU A 368 35.75 -13.65 -13.99
C GLU A 368 34.28 -13.69 -13.52
N ALA A 369 33.85 -12.59 -12.92
CA ALA A 369 32.48 -12.46 -12.43
C ALA A 369 31.47 -12.65 -13.56
N SER A 370 30.46 -13.48 -13.31
CA SER A 370 29.47 -13.91 -14.30
C SER A 370 28.06 -13.42 -13.95
N ASP A 371 27.21 -13.33 -14.96
CA ASP A 371 25.79 -12.99 -14.78
C ASP A 371 24.98 -14.24 -14.43
N TYR A 372 24.06 -14.11 -13.47
CA TYR A 372 23.23 -15.22 -12.99
C TYR A 372 21.77 -14.80 -12.91
N THR A 373 20.84 -15.74 -13.00
CA THR A 373 19.48 -15.52 -12.48
C THR A 373 19.48 -15.65 -10.96
N TRP A 374 18.45 -15.12 -10.29
CA TRP A 374 18.31 -15.23 -8.83
C TRP A 374 18.42 -16.69 -8.36
N SER A 375 17.60 -17.57 -8.93
CA SER A 375 17.51 -19.00 -8.62
C SER A 375 18.77 -19.78 -8.97
N SER A 376 19.40 -19.50 -10.11
CA SER A 376 20.61 -20.22 -10.53
C SER A 376 21.82 -19.88 -9.65
N TYR A 377 21.92 -18.65 -9.16
CA TYR A 377 23.03 -18.24 -8.29
C TYR A 377 23.03 -18.96 -6.93
N PHE A 378 21.84 -19.20 -6.36
CA PHE A 378 21.72 -19.86 -5.06
C PHE A 378 21.60 -21.39 -5.14
N ARG A 379 21.31 -21.95 -6.33
CA ARG A 379 21.29 -23.39 -6.55
C ARG A 379 22.72 -23.92 -6.73
N ARG A 380 23.34 -24.30 -5.62
CA ARG A 380 24.68 -24.90 -5.62
C ARG A 380 24.64 -26.35 -6.08
N GLN A 381 25.65 -26.74 -6.86
CA GLN A 381 25.87 -28.13 -7.27
C GLN A 381 26.91 -28.79 -6.35
N CYS A 382 26.79 -30.10 -6.19
CA CYS A 382 27.76 -30.92 -5.47
C CYS A 382 28.40 -31.92 -6.43
N ASP A 383 29.69 -32.17 -6.22
CA ASP A 383 30.44 -33.19 -6.97
C ASP A 383 29.98 -34.62 -6.61
N GLU A 384 30.54 -35.61 -7.29
CA GLU A 384 30.25 -37.04 -7.05
C GLU A 384 30.55 -37.49 -5.60
N ASN A 385 31.32 -36.71 -4.84
CA ASN A 385 31.67 -36.98 -3.45
C ASN A 385 30.83 -36.17 -2.45
N GLY A 386 29.80 -35.44 -2.91
CA GLY A 386 28.92 -34.63 -2.07
C GLY A 386 29.53 -33.31 -1.61
N LYS A 387 30.63 -32.85 -2.24
CA LYS A 387 31.26 -31.57 -1.93
C LYS A 387 30.73 -30.48 -2.84
N VAL A 388 30.37 -29.33 -2.25
CA VAL A 388 29.93 -28.14 -2.99
C VAL A 388 30.98 -27.69 -4.01
N GLU A 389 30.58 -27.57 -5.26
CA GLU A 389 31.43 -27.07 -6.34
C GLU A 389 31.65 -25.56 -6.25
N PHE A 390 32.83 -25.11 -6.68
CA PHE A 390 33.12 -23.68 -6.70
C PHE A 390 32.53 -23.01 -7.94
N MET A 391 31.97 -21.81 -7.76
CA MET A 391 31.34 -21.04 -8.84
C MET A 391 31.98 -19.66 -9.04
N PRO A 392 31.90 -19.08 -10.26
CA PRO A 392 32.31 -17.69 -10.49
C PRO A 392 31.56 -16.67 -9.60
N PRO A 393 32.20 -15.56 -9.21
CA PRO A 393 31.55 -14.49 -8.46
C PRO A 393 30.36 -13.87 -9.21
N LEU A 394 29.36 -13.39 -8.48
CA LEU A 394 28.21 -12.67 -9.07
C LEU A 394 28.64 -11.30 -9.61
N LYS A 395 28.43 -11.09 -10.91
CA LYS A 395 28.55 -9.77 -11.54
C LYS A 395 27.25 -8.99 -11.43
N SER A 396 26.17 -9.54 -11.98
CA SER A 396 24.84 -8.94 -11.93
C SER A 396 23.76 -10.01 -12.07
N PHE A 397 22.55 -9.68 -11.59
CA PHE A 397 21.39 -10.52 -11.85
C PHE A 397 20.81 -10.21 -13.24
N ILE A 398 20.48 -11.26 -13.99
CA ILE A 398 19.70 -11.21 -15.22
C ILE A 398 18.27 -11.70 -14.94
N PRO A 399 17.29 -11.32 -15.79
CA PRO A 399 15.91 -11.74 -15.60
C PRO A 399 15.76 -13.26 -15.53
N GLU A 400 14.90 -13.71 -14.61
CA GLU A 400 14.43 -15.09 -14.58
C GLU A 400 13.60 -15.44 -15.82
N ASP A 401 13.49 -16.74 -16.08
CA ASP A 401 12.55 -17.27 -17.07
C ASP A 401 11.12 -16.87 -16.71
N ILE A 402 10.32 -16.56 -17.72
CA ILE A 402 8.97 -16.04 -17.51
C ILE A 402 8.06 -16.98 -16.72
N ASN A 403 8.29 -18.29 -16.77
CA ASN A 403 7.50 -19.28 -16.04
C ASN A 403 7.80 -19.19 -14.53
N LEU A 404 9.06 -18.91 -14.17
CA LEU A 404 9.44 -18.64 -12.77
C LEU A 404 8.92 -17.27 -12.31
N LEU A 405 8.95 -16.26 -13.19
CA LEU A 405 8.33 -14.97 -12.91
C LEU A 405 6.82 -15.12 -12.68
N ALA A 406 6.13 -15.97 -13.42
CA ALA A 406 4.70 -16.24 -13.25
C ALA A 406 4.37 -16.82 -11.85
N GLU A 407 5.24 -17.65 -11.29
CA GLU A 407 5.10 -18.22 -9.94
C GLU A 407 5.54 -17.27 -8.81
N THR A 408 6.11 -16.12 -9.16
CA THR A 408 6.67 -15.17 -8.20
C THR A 408 6.03 -13.80 -8.39
N VAL A 409 6.71 -12.86 -9.05
CA VAL A 409 6.22 -11.49 -9.31
C VAL A 409 4.87 -11.50 -10.05
N GLY A 410 4.57 -12.52 -10.85
CA GLY A 410 3.33 -12.67 -11.60
C GLY A 410 2.23 -13.46 -10.92
N LYS A 411 2.44 -13.99 -9.71
CA LYS A 411 1.50 -14.91 -9.07
C LYS A 411 0.22 -14.24 -8.60
N LYS A 412 0.35 -13.03 -8.06
CA LYS A 412 -0.75 -12.19 -7.58
C LYS A 412 -0.52 -10.75 -8.04
N PRO A 413 -1.58 -9.97 -8.31
CA PRO A 413 -1.43 -8.54 -8.58
C PRO A 413 -0.73 -7.83 -7.43
N VAL A 414 0.25 -6.97 -7.76
CA VAL A 414 0.87 -6.08 -6.78
C VAL A 414 -0.11 -4.96 -6.42
N VAL A 415 -1.05 -4.63 -7.30
CA VAL A 415 -2.15 -3.68 -7.04
C VAL A 415 -3.46 -4.46 -7.21
N THR A 416 -4.31 -4.50 -6.18
CA THR A 416 -5.63 -5.11 -6.29
C THR A 416 -6.64 -4.06 -6.76
N ILE A 417 -7.27 -4.31 -7.91
CA ILE A 417 -8.44 -3.54 -8.32
C ILE A 417 -9.63 -3.98 -7.48
N ILE A 418 -10.05 -3.11 -6.57
CA ILE A 418 -11.31 -3.31 -5.89
C ILE A 418 -12.46 -3.09 -6.88
N SER A 419 -13.51 -3.91 -6.77
CA SER A 419 -14.73 -3.83 -7.56
C SER A 419 -15.28 -2.40 -7.63
N GLN A 420 -16.09 -2.13 -8.67
CA GLN A 420 -16.66 -0.82 -9.07
C GLN A 420 -17.28 0.04 -7.94
N LYS A 421 -17.44 -0.51 -6.74
CA LYS A 421 -18.05 0.10 -5.56
C LYS A 421 -17.06 0.71 -4.56
N TYR A 422 -15.78 0.34 -4.54
CA TYR A 422 -14.80 0.92 -3.60
C TYR A 422 -13.62 1.46 -4.40
N ARG A 423 -13.58 2.78 -4.59
CA ARG A 423 -12.87 3.39 -5.71
C ARG A 423 -11.50 4.00 -5.38
N TYR A 424 -11.01 3.87 -4.16
CA TYR A 424 -9.74 4.47 -3.74
C TYR A 424 -9.05 3.54 -2.77
N LEU A 425 -7.74 3.34 -2.95
CA LEU A 425 -6.75 3.28 -1.86
C LEU A 425 -5.38 2.74 -2.30
N ASP A 426 -5.20 2.27 -3.54
CA ASP A 426 -4.05 1.38 -3.80
C ASP A 426 -2.76 2.02 -4.36
N ASP A 427 -2.49 3.32 -4.11
CA ASP A 427 -1.21 3.94 -4.54
C ASP A 427 -0.04 3.68 -3.57
N GLN A 428 -0.30 3.15 -2.37
CA GLN A 428 0.71 2.94 -1.33
C GLN A 428 1.05 1.46 -1.06
N ASN A 429 1.32 0.68 -2.11
CA ASN A 429 1.93 -0.64 -1.88
C ASN A 429 3.40 -0.46 -1.40
N ALA A 430 3.66 -0.82 -0.15
CA ALA A 430 4.98 -0.76 0.49
C ALA A 430 6.08 -1.50 -0.29
N ILE A 431 5.75 -2.63 -0.94
CA ILE A 431 6.71 -3.38 -1.78
C ILE A 431 7.12 -2.54 -2.98
N LEU A 432 6.18 -1.86 -3.65
CA LEU A 432 6.49 -0.99 -4.79
C LEU A 432 7.33 0.23 -4.37
N GLU A 433 7.02 0.83 -3.22
CA GLU A 433 7.80 1.95 -2.68
C GLU A 433 9.24 1.53 -2.37
N LEU A 434 9.42 0.39 -1.70
CA LEU A 434 10.75 -0.14 -1.40
C LEU A 434 11.50 -0.48 -2.68
N MET A 435 10.84 -1.16 -3.61
CA MET A 435 11.48 -1.64 -4.82
C MET A 435 11.94 -0.49 -5.73
N LYS A 436 11.21 0.62 -5.80
CA LYS A 436 11.58 1.80 -6.61
C LYS A 436 13.03 2.25 -6.35
N ASN A 437 13.46 2.27 -5.09
CA ASN A 437 14.81 2.72 -4.71
C ASN A 437 15.88 1.60 -4.80
N MET A 438 15.44 0.35 -4.97
CA MET A 438 16.31 -0.81 -5.23
C MET A 438 16.66 -0.97 -6.70
N LEU A 439 15.90 -0.34 -7.60
CA LEU A 439 16.16 -0.41 -9.03
C LEU A 439 17.45 0.31 -9.41
N SER A 440 18.21 -0.29 -10.33
CA SER A 440 19.45 0.27 -10.85
C SER A 440 19.23 1.71 -11.37
N PRO A 441 20.14 2.65 -11.07
CA PRO A 441 20.02 4.04 -11.52
C PRO A 441 20.22 4.21 -13.03
N GLN A 442 20.63 3.16 -13.76
CA GLN A 442 20.78 3.15 -15.22
C GLN A 442 19.41 3.09 -15.91
N LYS A 443 18.67 4.19 -15.87
CA LYS A 443 17.25 4.29 -16.27
C LYS A 443 16.90 3.59 -17.59
N GLU A 444 17.63 3.87 -18.68
CA GLU A 444 17.31 3.27 -19.99
C GLU A 444 17.59 1.76 -20.04
N ALA A 445 18.65 1.27 -19.40
CA ALA A 445 18.93 -0.16 -19.34
C ALA A 445 17.89 -0.90 -18.50
N THR A 446 17.52 -0.33 -17.34
CA THR A 446 16.45 -0.82 -16.48
C THR A 446 15.11 -0.86 -17.23
N LYS A 447 14.77 0.25 -17.91
CA LYS A 447 13.56 0.36 -18.74
C LYS A 447 13.52 -0.69 -19.84
N GLU A 448 14.57 -0.83 -20.64
CA GLU A 448 14.57 -1.81 -21.74
C GLU A 448 14.51 -3.25 -21.23
N ARG A 449 15.13 -3.56 -20.07
CA ARG A 449 15.03 -4.88 -19.44
C ARG A 449 13.60 -5.19 -18.97
N LEU A 450 12.92 -4.24 -18.35
CA LEU A 450 11.52 -4.42 -17.96
C LEU A 450 10.59 -4.50 -19.18
N LEU A 451 10.81 -3.67 -20.20
CA LEU A 451 10.05 -3.72 -21.46
C LEU A 451 10.28 -5.04 -22.21
N SER A 452 11.50 -5.61 -22.19
CA SER A 452 11.75 -6.91 -22.84
C SER A 452 10.93 -8.03 -22.21
N ILE A 453 10.80 -8.05 -20.88
CA ILE A 453 9.97 -9.05 -20.18
C ILE A 453 8.49 -8.84 -20.51
N ILE A 454 8.00 -7.59 -20.55
CA ILE A 454 6.63 -7.27 -20.99
C ILE A 454 6.40 -7.78 -22.42
N ARG A 455 7.32 -7.51 -23.35
CA ARG A 455 7.23 -8.00 -24.74
C ARG A 455 7.26 -9.52 -24.83
N GLU A 456 7.89 -10.21 -23.88
CA GLU A 456 7.91 -11.67 -23.81
C GLU A 456 6.56 -12.28 -23.43
N THR A 457 5.63 -11.50 -22.85
CA THR A 457 4.26 -11.97 -22.57
C THR A 457 3.39 -12.08 -23.83
N ARG A 458 3.86 -11.56 -24.97
CA ARG A 458 3.11 -11.56 -26.23
C ARG A 458 2.73 -12.99 -26.63
N ASN A 459 1.49 -13.16 -27.06
CA ASN A 459 0.92 -14.44 -27.51
C ASN A 459 0.92 -15.58 -26.47
N LYS A 460 1.27 -15.33 -25.21
CA LYS A 460 1.14 -16.31 -24.13
C LYS A 460 -0.25 -16.24 -23.48
N SER A 461 -0.68 -17.34 -22.88
CA SER A 461 -1.91 -17.43 -22.11
C SER A 461 -1.75 -16.84 -20.70
N VAL A 462 -2.86 -16.54 -20.03
CA VAL A 462 -2.84 -16.05 -18.64
C VAL A 462 -2.27 -17.12 -17.70
N ASP A 463 -2.48 -18.40 -17.97
CA ASP A 463 -1.95 -19.49 -17.16
C ASP A 463 -0.42 -19.58 -17.23
N GLU A 464 0.19 -19.18 -18.36
CA GLU A 464 1.65 -19.22 -18.56
C GLU A 464 2.36 -18.03 -17.93
N VAL A 465 1.74 -16.85 -17.89
CA VAL A 465 2.42 -15.61 -17.45
C VAL A 465 1.79 -14.95 -16.23
N GLY A 466 0.69 -15.50 -15.69
CA GLY A 466 -0.08 -14.90 -14.62
C GLY A 466 -0.35 -13.41 -14.90
N VAL A 467 0.09 -12.56 -13.98
CA VAL A 467 0.04 -11.09 -14.09
C VAL A 467 1.43 -10.45 -14.19
N VAL A 468 2.44 -11.18 -14.67
CA VAL A 468 3.83 -10.70 -14.80
C VAL A 468 3.89 -9.35 -15.52
N GLY A 469 3.30 -9.26 -16.72
CA GLY A 469 3.40 -8.04 -17.52
C GLY A 469 2.71 -6.84 -16.88
N GLY A 470 1.56 -7.04 -16.22
CA GLY A 470 0.86 -5.95 -15.53
C GLY A 470 1.60 -5.45 -14.30
N ASN A 471 2.18 -6.36 -13.51
CA ASN A 471 3.00 -5.98 -12.36
C ASN A 471 4.27 -5.25 -12.79
N ILE A 472 4.97 -5.74 -13.81
CA ILE A 472 6.16 -5.07 -14.35
C ILE A 472 5.80 -3.70 -14.93
N ALA A 473 4.68 -3.57 -15.65
CA ALA A 473 4.25 -2.28 -16.16
C ALA A 473 3.95 -1.27 -15.04
N THR A 474 3.34 -1.73 -13.95
CA THR A 474 3.08 -0.92 -12.74
C THR A 474 4.39 -0.41 -12.12
N ILE A 475 5.38 -1.30 -11.98
CA ILE A 475 6.71 -0.96 -11.48
C ILE A 475 7.38 0.07 -12.37
N LEU A 476 7.33 -0.15 -13.69
CA LEU A 476 7.95 0.72 -14.68
C LEU A 476 7.29 2.10 -14.71
N CYS A 477 5.96 2.19 -14.59
CA CYS A 477 5.26 3.48 -14.50
C CYS A 477 5.74 4.30 -13.30
N LYS A 478 5.92 3.66 -12.14
CA LYS A 478 6.37 4.32 -10.90
C LYS A 478 7.83 4.76 -10.95
N TYR A 479 8.65 4.02 -11.70
CA TYR A 479 10.08 4.30 -11.85
C TYR A 479 10.36 5.34 -12.94
N GLU A 480 9.72 5.22 -14.11
CA GLU A 480 9.86 6.11 -15.25
C GLU A 480 8.51 6.29 -15.97
N PRO A 481 7.72 7.32 -15.62
CA PRO A 481 6.38 7.51 -16.17
C PRO A 481 6.30 7.59 -17.71
N LYS A 482 7.39 7.99 -18.37
CA LYS A 482 7.48 8.12 -19.84
C LYS A 482 7.99 6.86 -20.54
N ALA A 483 8.18 5.76 -19.83
CA ALA A 483 8.78 4.55 -20.37
C ALA A 483 8.03 3.94 -21.57
N PHE A 484 6.73 4.20 -21.68
CA PHE A 484 5.85 3.63 -22.70
C PHE A 484 5.71 4.48 -23.97
N GLN A 485 6.28 5.68 -24.00
CA GLN A 485 6.20 6.54 -25.18
C GLN A 485 6.76 5.85 -26.42
N ASN A 486 5.95 5.84 -27.50
CA ASN A 486 6.27 5.26 -28.80
C ASN A 486 6.72 3.78 -28.76
N GLN A 487 6.36 3.05 -27.71
CA GLN A 487 6.71 1.63 -27.60
C GLN A 487 5.77 0.76 -28.44
N ASP A 488 6.32 -0.27 -29.05
CA ASP A 488 5.52 -1.36 -29.59
C ASP A 488 5.26 -2.40 -28.50
N LEU A 489 4.01 -2.51 -28.09
CA LEU A 489 3.50 -3.47 -27.12
C LEU A 489 2.29 -4.22 -27.68
N HIS A 490 2.27 -4.47 -28.99
CA HIS A 490 1.22 -5.28 -29.61
C HIS A 490 1.10 -6.66 -28.95
N GLY A 491 -0.12 -7.04 -28.53
CA GLY A 491 -0.45 -8.40 -28.08
C GLY A 491 0.07 -8.80 -26.69
N VAL A 492 0.61 -7.85 -25.92
CA VAL A 492 1.15 -8.11 -24.57
C VAL A 492 0.05 -8.40 -23.54
N LYS A 493 0.42 -9.03 -22.42
CA LYS A 493 -0.45 -9.26 -21.26
C LYS A 493 -0.15 -8.25 -20.16
N LEU A 494 -1.02 -7.26 -20.01
CA LEU A 494 -0.90 -6.17 -19.06
C LEU A 494 -2.08 -6.15 -18.08
N SER A 495 -2.74 -7.30 -17.86
CA SER A 495 -3.84 -7.38 -16.92
C SER A 495 -3.38 -6.97 -15.52
N HIS A 496 -4.21 -6.27 -14.75
CA HIS A 496 -3.87 -5.74 -13.42
C HIS A 496 -2.79 -4.64 -13.39
N ALA A 497 -2.42 -4.06 -14.53
CA ALA A 497 -1.47 -2.94 -14.56
C ALA A 497 -2.07 -1.67 -13.96
N ASN A 498 -1.24 -0.91 -13.24
CA ASN A 498 -1.55 0.45 -12.79
C ASN A 498 -0.78 1.46 -13.66
N PHE A 499 -1.50 2.18 -14.52
CA PHE A 499 -0.99 3.22 -15.43
C PHE A 499 -1.36 4.65 -14.96
N LEU A 500 -1.68 4.85 -13.68
CA LEU A 500 -2.00 6.17 -13.14
C LEU A 500 -0.80 7.12 -13.34
N GLY A 501 -1.04 8.25 -14.01
CA GLY A 501 0.00 9.25 -14.33
C GLY A 501 1.04 8.81 -15.37
N ALA A 502 0.88 7.64 -16.01
CA ALA A 502 1.78 7.17 -17.05
C ALA A 502 1.58 7.92 -18.38
N ASP A 503 2.66 8.08 -19.14
CA ASP A 503 2.63 8.63 -20.50
C ASP A 503 2.86 7.52 -21.53
N LEU A 504 1.77 7.16 -22.20
CA LEU A 504 1.72 6.14 -23.24
C LEU A 504 1.70 6.76 -24.64
N THR A 505 2.01 8.04 -24.82
CA THR A 505 1.89 8.73 -26.11
C THR A 505 2.52 7.93 -27.26
N GLY A 506 1.72 7.67 -28.30
CA GLY A 506 2.15 6.93 -29.50
C GLY A 506 2.41 5.43 -29.29
N CYS A 507 2.10 4.87 -28.12
CA CYS A 507 2.28 3.44 -27.85
C CYS A 507 1.33 2.58 -28.70
N ASN A 508 1.83 1.46 -29.22
CA ASN A 508 1.01 0.45 -29.89
C ASN A 508 0.60 -0.63 -28.90
N LEU A 509 -0.66 -0.66 -28.50
CA LEU A 509 -1.28 -1.64 -27.59
C LEU A 509 -2.36 -2.45 -28.31
N ASN A 510 -2.28 -2.57 -29.64
CA ASN A 510 -3.20 -3.40 -30.40
C ASN A 510 -3.18 -4.84 -29.88
N TYR A 511 -4.36 -5.45 -29.71
CA TYR A 511 -4.55 -6.80 -29.18
C TYR A 511 -3.98 -7.04 -27.76
N ALA A 512 -3.57 -5.98 -27.04
CA ALA A 512 -3.11 -6.11 -25.67
C ALA A 512 -4.25 -6.51 -24.73
N ASP A 513 -3.92 -7.24 -23.68
CA ASP A 513 -4.84 -7.51 -22.58
C ASP A 513 -4.61 -6.49 -21.47
N LEU A 514 -5.53 -5.54 -21.32
CA LEU A 514 -5.53 -4.51 -20.27
C LEU A 514 -6.62 -4.79 -19.23
N SER A 515 -7.17 -6.01 -19.21
CA SER A 515 -8.26 -6.34 -18.28
C SER A 515 -7.87 -6.11 -16.83
N ASN A 516 -8.81 -5.59 -16.05
CA ASN A 516 -8.57 -5.18 -14.67
C ASN A 516 -7.37 -4.23 -14.53
N SER A 517 -7.06 -3.35 -15.49
CA SER A 517 -6.02 -2.31 -15.32
C SER A 517 -6.60 -1.01 -14.76
N ARG A 518 -5.74 -0.11 -14.26
CA ARG A 518 -6.12 1.23 -13.78
C ARG A 518 -5.57 2.30 -14.70
N LEU A 519 -6.45 3.18 -15.16
CA LEU A 519 -6.15 4.38 -15.92
C LEU A 519 -6.98 5.54 -15.33
N ASN A 520 -6.45 6.75 -15.34
CA ASN A 520 -7.20 7.94 -14.91
C ASN A 520 -7.00 9.09 -15.90
N GLN A 521 -7.58 10.24 -15.57
CA GLN A 521 -7.43 11.47 -16.36
C GLN A 521 -5.98 11.98 -16.48
N GLN A 522 -5.09 11.60 -15.55
CA GLN A 522 -3.67 11.96 -15.58
C GLN A 522 -2.84 11.02 -16.47
N SER A 523 -3.38 9.85 -16.85
CA SER A 523 -2.75 8.98 -17.84
C SER A 523 -2.82 9.63 -19.22
N ILE A 524 -1.66 9.84 -19.87
CA ILE A 524 -1.57 10.45 -21.19
C ILE A 524 -1.60 9.34 -22.25
N MET A 525 -2.64 9.34 -23.09
CA MET A 525 -2.93 8.32 -24.09
C MET A 525 -2.96 8.88 -25.52
N ARG A 526 -2.30 10.02 -25.76
CA ARG A 526 -2.33 10.68 -27.07
C ARG A 526 -1.81 9.76 -28.18
N LYS A 527 -2.58 9.61 -29.26
CA LYS A 527 -2.23 8.79 -30.43
C LYS A 527 -1.90 7.32 -30.12
N VAL A 528 -2.40 6.78 -29.01
CA VAL A 528 -2.25 5.36 -28.68
C VAL A 528 -3.12 4.53 -29.60
N SER A 529 -2.61 3.39 -30.06
CA SER A 529 -3.40 2.42 -30.83
C SER A 529 -3.85 1.28 -29.91
N LEU A 530 -5.16 1.12 -29.68
CA LEU A 530 -5.76 0.10 -28.80
C LEU A 530 -6.61 -0.91 -29.58
N LYS A 531 -6.34 -1.10 -30.87
CA LYS A 531 -7.22 -1.88 -31.75
C LYS A 531 -7.37 -3.30 -31.22
N ASN A 532 -8.62 -3.75 -31.06
CA ASN A 532 -8.96 -5.09 -30.57
C ASN A 532 -8.34 -5.44 -29.19
N SER A 533 -7.98 -4.45 -28.37
CA SER A 533 -7.49 -4.71 -27.01
C SER A 533 -8.65 -5.08 -26.05
N ASN A 534 -8.33 -5.81 -24.99
CA ASN A 534 -9.28 -6.19 -23.95
C ASN A 534 -9.26 -5.19 -22.80
N PHE A 535 -10.37 -4.49 -22.56
CA PHE A 535 -10.56 -3.54 -21.46
C PHE A 535 -11.53 -4.06 -20.38
N LEU A 536 -11.85 -5.36 -20.35
CA LEU A 536 -12.78 -5.92 -19.36
C LEU A 536 -12.38 -5.54 -17.92
N ASN A 537 -13.32 -4.97 -17.15
CA ASN A 537 -13.10 -4.50 -15.77
C ASN A 537 -11.97 -3.46 -15.60
N THR A 538 -11.50 -2.84 -16.67
CA THR A 538 -10.53 -1.75 -16.56
C THR A 538 -11.17 -0.60 -15.81
N ASN A 539 -10.53 -0.17 -14.73
CA ASN A 539 -10.99 0.97 -13.98
C ASN A 539 -10.46 2.24 -14.64
N LEU A 540 -11.34 2.90 -15.39
CA LEU A 540 -11.14 4.27 -15.80
C LEU A 540 -11.63 5.19 -14.67
N SER A 541 -10.86 5.22 -13.57
CA SER A 541 -11.21 6.01 -12.39
C SER A 541 -10.95 7.48 -12.67
N PHE A 542 -11.88 8.11 -13.37
CA PHE A 542 -11.95 9.57 -13.54
C PHE A 542 -12.49 10.26 -12.29
N THR A 543 -12.49 9.57 -11.15
CA THR A 543 -13.48 9.74 -10.10
C THR A 543 -12.98 10.44 -8.85
N ASN A 544 -11.71 10.89 -8.78
CA ASN A 544 -11.36 11.88 -7.74
C ASN A 544 -12.48 12.90 -7.80
N SER A 545 -13.26 12.93 -6.72
CA SER A 545 -14.56 13.59 -6.58
C SER A 545 -14.69 14.76 -7.55
N TRP A 546 -15.67 14.73 -8.44
CA TRP A 546 -15.77 15.74 -9.51
C TRP A 546 -15.89 17.17 -9.00
N ILE A 547 -16.06 17.35 -7.68
CA ILE A 547 -15.52 18.46 -6.90
C ILE A 547 -15.01 17.86 -5.56
N SER A 548 -13.69 17.67 -5.36
CA SER A 548 -13.16 17.77 -3.99
C SER A 548 -13.13 19.26 -3.67
N VAL A 549 -13.42 19.62 -2.43
CA VAL A 549 -13.00 20.93 -1.92
C VAL A 549 -11.49 21.01 -2.19
N ILE A 550 -11.11 21.76 -3.23
CA ILE A 550 -9.71 22.12 -3.46
C ILE A 550 -9.41 23.16 -2.39
N SER A 551 -8.98 22.71 -1.20
CA SER A 551 -8.25 23.59 -0.31
C SER A 551 -6.95 23.92 -1.03
N VAL A 552 -6.68 25.21 -1.17
CA VAL A 552 -5.48 25.74 -1.83
C VAL A 552 -4.17 25.31 -1.14
N GLU A 553 -4.27 24.61 -0.01
CA GLU A 553 -3.16 24.04 0.75
C GLU A 553 -2.43 22.91 0.02
N ASP A 554 -3.06 22.21 -0.93
CA ASP A 554 -2.45 21.11 -1.70
C ASP A 554 -1.77 21.57 -3.01
N LEU A 555 -1.84 22.86 -3.35
CA LEU A 555 -1.06 23.42 -4.44
C LEU A 555 0.35 23.71 -3.88
N PRO A 556 1.44 23.40 -4.61
CA PRO A 556 2.77 23.83 -4.21
C PRO A 556 2.77 25.35 -4.16
N ILE A 557 2.65 25.87 -2.93
CA ILE A 557 2.86 27.28 -2.64
C ILE A 557 4.36 27.45 -2.78
N ASP A 558 4.80 27.91 -3.95
CA ASP A 558 6.07 28.61 -4.01
C ASP A 558 5.97 29.74 -2.97
N ASP A 559 6.76 29.59 -1.92
CA ASP A 559 7.13 30.66 -1.01
C ASP A 559 7.73 31.79 -1.85
N GLU A 560 6.88 32.68 -2.35
CA GLU A 560 7.05 34.14 -2.41
C GLU A 560 6.04 34.79 -3.39
N LYS A 561 5.23 35.70 -2.82
CA LYS A 561 4.45 36.80 -3.43
C LYS A 561 3.00 36.55 -3.89
N ASP A 562 2.08 37.04 -3.07
CA ASP A 562 0.87 37.80 -3.47
C ASP A 562 -0.19 37.19 -4.41
N LEU A 563 -0.27 35.87 -4.56
CA LEU A 563 -1.28 35.27 -5.44
C LEU A 563 -2.62 34.96 -4.73
N PRO A 564 -3.77 35.23 -5.37
CA PRO A 564 -5.09 34.90 -4.83
C PRO A 564 -5.40 33.40 -4.90
N ALA A 565 -6.27 32.92 -3.99
CA ALA A 565 -6.73 31.54 -3.92
C ALA A 565 -7.93 31.32 -4.86
N ILE A 566 -7.92 30.25 -5.68
CA ILE A 566 -9.06 29.86 -6.51
C ILE A 566 -9.83 28.72 -5.83
N ARG A 567 -11.15 28.84 -5.74
CA ARG A 567 -12.07 27.83 -5.17
C ARG A 567 -13.22 27.53 -6.12
N PHE A 568 -13.79 26.34 -6.00
CA PHE A 568 -14.93 25.87 -6.79
C PHE A 568 -16.10 25.55 -5.84
N TYR A 569 -17.30 26.01 -6.18
CA TYR A 569 -18.51 25.87 -5.36
C TYR A 569 -19.68 25.29 -6.20
N TYR A 570 -20.54 24.46 -5.59
CA TYR A 570 -21.68 23.80 -6.25
C TYR A 570 -22.89 23.55 -5.34
N SER A 571 -24.07 23.26 -5.89
CA SER A 571 -25.37 23.40 -5.20
C SER A 571 -25.66 22.57 -3.94
N ASN A 572 -24.75 21.69 -3.49
CA ASN A 572 -24.99 20.78 -2.37
C ASN A 572 -24.21 21.12 -1.07
N ASP A 573 -23.42 22.20 -1.06
CA ASP A 573 -22.64 22.61 0.11
C ASP A 573 -23.26 23.86 0.79
N GLU A 574 -23.36 23.85 2.13
CA GLU A 574 -23.66 25.06 2.91
C GLU A 574 -22.41 25.94 3.02
N PHE A 575 -22.40 27.09 2.34
CA PHE A 575 -21.22 27.96 2.28
C PHE A 575 -21.18 28.99 3.41
N THR A 576 -20.19 28.89 4.29
CA THR A 576 -19.86 29.92 5.29
C THR A 576 -18.88 30.97 4.75
N ASP A 577 -18.08 30.60 3.75
CA ASP A 577 -17.11 31.47 3.11
C ASP A 577 -17.79 32.30 1.99
N CYS A 578 -17.71 33.63 2.11
CA CYS A 578 -17.86 34.61 1.02
C CYS A 578 -19.27 35.02 0.54
N ASN A 579 -20.36 34.83 1.32
CA ASN A 579 -21.72 35.32 0.98
C ASN A 579 -22.22 34.90 -0.44
N ILE A 580 -21.74 33.76 -0.95
CA ILE A 580 -22.22 33.20 -2.21
C ILE A 580 -23.60 32.60 -1.95
N THR A 581 -24.64 33.25 -2.47
CA THR A 581 -26.03 32.77 -2.35
C THR A 581 -26.55 32.34 -3.73
N ASN A 582 -27.38 31.30 -3.73
CA ASN A 582 -28.16 30.85 -4.90
C ASN A 582 -27.33 30.30 -6.07
N LEU A 583 -26.70 29.13 -5.89
CA LEU A 583 -26.26 28.29 -7.01
C LEU A 583 -27.41 27.37 -7.44
N ASN A 584 -27.67 27.31 -8.75
CA ASN A 584 -28.60 26.32 -9.31
C ASN A 584 -27.97 24.93 -9.27
N THR A 585 -28.80 23.87 -9.34
CA THR A 585 -28.36 22.46 -9.28
C THR A 585 -27.34 22.05 -10.35
N ASN A 586 -27.21 22.84 -11.42
CA ASN A 586 -26.34 22.56 -12.57
C ASN A 586 -25.37 23.73 -12.82
N GLU A 587 -24.96 24.43 -11.75
CA GLU A 587 -24.01 25.53 -11.82
C GLU A 587 -22.80 25.27 -10.92
N ILE A 588 -21.61 25.48 -11.48
CA ILE A 588 -20.35 25.55 -10.74
C ILE A 588 -19.92 27.02 -10.67
N ALA A 589 -19.63 27.51 -9.47
CA ALA A 589 -19.00 28.82 -9.28
C ALA A 589 -17.49 28.67 -9.08
N VAL A 590 -16.72 29.26 -9.99
CA VAL A 590 -15.26 29.44 -9.87
C VAL A 590 -15.01 30.80 -9.24
N VAL A 591 -14.34 30.81 -8.10
CA VAL A 591 -14.20 31.99 -7.25
C VAL A 591 -12.75 32.26 -6.94
N CYS A 592 -12.35 33.52 -7.05
CA CYS A 592 -11.03 34.00 -6.67
C CYS A 592 -11.12 34.83 -5.39
N LEU A 593 -10.34 34.46 -4.39
CA LEU A 593 -10.28 35.11 -3.08
C LEU A 593 -8.92 35.79 -2.86
N ASP A 594 -8.93 36.94 -2.21
CA ASP A 594 -7.71 37.52 -1.69
C ASP A 594 -7.23 36.84 -0.39
N LYS A 595 -6.12 37.33 0.17
CA LYS A 595 -5.52 36.79 1.42
C LYS A 595 -6.43 36.89 2.65
N ASN A 596 -7.42 37.79 2.62
CA ASN A 596 -8.37 38.00 3.71
C ASN A 596 -9.68 37.24 3.47
N HIS A 597 -9.68 36.25 2.55
CA HIS A 597 -10.88 35.52 2.12
C HIS A 597 -11.97 36.41 1.53
N SER A 598 -11.61 37.60 1.04
CA SER A 598 -12.57 38.51 0.37
C SER A 598 -12.65 38.20 -1.12
N LEU A 599 -13.87 38.28 -1.67
CA LEU A 599 -14.16 37.96 -3.07
C LEU A 599 -13.51 38.97 -4.02
N ARG A 600 -12.64 38.48 -4.93
CA ARG A 600 -12.12 39.29 -6.06
C ARG A 600 -13.02 39.20 -7.29
N TRP A 601 -13.36 38.00 -7.70
CA TRP A 601 -14.27 37.73 -8.81
C TRP A 601 -14.90 36.35 -8.68
N ILE A 602 -16.04 36.16 -9.36
CA ILE A 602 -16.79 34.91 -9.45
C ILE A 602 -17.22 34.69 -10.90
N GLN A 603 -17.07 33.46 -11.39
CA GLN A 603 -17.63 33.01 -12.66
C GLN A 603 -18.54 31.81 -12.45
N ARG A 604 -19.69 31.81 -13.11
CA ARG A 604 -20.68 30.72 -13.03
C ARG A 604 -20.73 29.98 -14.35
N ILE A 605 -20.47 28.67 -14.30
CA ILE A 605 -20.48 27.78 -15.46
C ILE A 605 -21.69 26.87 -15.33
N LYS A 606 -22.55 26.86 -16.36
CA LYS A 606 -23.71 25.97 -16.42
C LYS A 606 -23.28 24.65 -17.03
N THR A 607 -23.16 23.62 -16.20
CA THR A 607 -22.72 22.29 -16.62
C THR A 607 -23.21 21.25 -15.61
N VAL A 608 -23.37 20.00 -16.05
CA VAL A 608 -23.55 18.86 -15.14
C VAL A 608 -22.17 18.24 -14.84
N PHE A 609 -21.98 17.66 -13.67
CA PHE A 609 -20.69 17.59 -12.97
C PHE A 609 -19.53 16.79 -13.62
N PHE A 610 -18.69 17.48 -14.41
CA PHE A 610 -17.29 17.11 -14.71
C PHE A 610 -16.50 18.40 -14.92
N LEU A 611 -15.36 18.48 -14.23
CA LEU A 611 -14.43 19.59 -14.38
C LEU A 611 -13.01 19.04 -14.35
N GLN A 612 -12.45 18.78 -15.53
CA GLN A 612 -11.01 18.64 -15.64
C GLN A 612 -10.41 20.03 -15.75
N TYR A 613 -9.41 20.34 -14.93
CA TYR A 613 -8.75 21.63 -14.99
C TYR A 613 -7.23 21.51 -15.01
N GLU A 614 -6.60 22.50 -15.62
CA GLU A 614 -5.15 22.67 -15.58
C GLU A 614 -4.83 24.17 -15.55
N LYS A 615 -3.86 24.55 -14.72
CA LYS A 615 -3.36 25.92 -14.65
C LYS A 615 -2.11 26.04 -15.52
N TYR A 616 -2.17 26.88 -16.55
CA TYR A 616 -1.06 27.11 -17.46
C TYR A 616 -1.00 28.60 -17.85
N ASP A 617 0.19 29.20 -17.87
CA ASP A 617 0.42 30.59 -18.30
C ASP A 617 -0.59 31.65 -17.77
N ASN A 618 -0.90 31.62 -16.46
CA ASN A 618 -1.90 32.47 -15.78
C ASN A 618 -3.37 32.25 -16.19
N PHE A 619 -3.67 31.20 -16.93
CA PHE A 619 -5.03 30.76 -17.22
C PHE A 619 -5.36 29.49 -16.47
N LEU A 620 -6.63 29.38 -16.09
CA LEU A 620 -7.28 28.16 -15.64
C LEU A 620 -8.10 27.63 -16.80
N HIS A 621 -7.67 26.52 -17.38
CA HIS A 621 -8.38 25.83 -18.45
C HIS A 621 -9.31 24.78 -17.84
N LEU A 622 -10.54 24.70 -18.33
CA LEU A 622 -11.59 23.81 -17.83
C LEU A 622 -12.19 23.03 -19.00
N LEU A 623 -12.47 21.75 -18.80
CA LEU A 623 -13.23 20.90 -19.72
C LEU A 623 -14.48 20.39 -18.99
N THR A 624 -15.66 20.64 -19.56
CA THR A 624 -16.94 20.22 -18.98
C THR A 624 -17.38 18.83 -19.47
N ILE A 625 -18.37 18.20 -18.83
CA ILE A 625 -18.95 16.95 -19.35
C ILE A 625 -19.50 17.14 -20.76
N GLU A 626 -19.95 18.35 -21.12
CA GLU A 626 -20.57 18.58 -22.42
C GLU A 626 -19.51 18.68 -23.53
N GLY A 627 -18.23 18.58 -23.17
CA GLY A 627 -17.10 18.75 -24.07
C GLY A 627 -16.75 20.21 -24.34
N GLU A 628 -17.29 21.15 -23.56
CA GLU A 628 -17.01 22.57 -23.71
C GLU A 628 -15.72 22.94 -22.98
N GLN A 629 -14.90 23.78 -23.61
CA GLN A 629 -13.62 24.23 -23.06
C GLN A 629 -13.66 25.71 -22.70
N TYR A 630 -13.40 25.99 -21.42
CA TYR A 630 -13.36 27.34 -20.88
C TYR A 630 -11.94 27.70 -20.47
N SER A 631 -11.55 28.95 -20.67
CA SER A 631 -10.29 29.51 -20.15
C SER A 631 -10.58 30.74 -19.32
N ILE A 632 -10.17 30.72 -18.07
CA ILE A 632 -10.36 31.81 -17.12
C ILE A 632 -9.00 32.41 -16.79
N GLU A 633 -8.79 33.68 -17.10
CA GLU A 633 -7.60 34.40 -16.67
C GLU A 633 -7.62 34.56 -15.14
N VAL A 634 -6.62 34.02 -14.45
CA VAL A 634 -6.60 33.93 -12.98
C VAL A 634 -6.67 35.30 -12.31
N GLN A 635 -6.06 36.32 -12.91
CA GLN A 635 -6.00 37.67 -12.33
C GLN A 635 -7.31 38.45 -12.47
N THR A 636 -7.95 38.39 -13.64
CA THR A 636 -9.09 39.24 -14.00
C THR A 636 -10.43 38.52 -13.90
N GLY A 637 -10.42 37.19 -13.89
CA GLY A 637 -11.61 36.36 -13.99
C GLY A 637 -12.24 36.37 -15.39
N LYS A 638 -11.57 36.94 -16.39
CA LYS A 638 -12.09 36.99 -17.77
C LYS A 638 -12.14 35.58 -18.34
N MET A 639 -13.36 35.14 -18.67
CA MET A 639 -13.63 33.82 -19.24
C MET A 639 -13.76 33.94 -20.75
N ASN A 640 -13.03 33.09 -21.49
CA ASN A 640 -13.17 32.93 -22.92
C ASN A 640 -13.53 31.48 -23.24
N HIS A 641 -14.41 31.28 -24.22
CA HIS A 641 -14.60 29.97 -24.82
C HIS A 641 -13.37 29.70 -25.70
N ALA A 642 -12.59 28.68 -25.36
CA ALA A 642 -11.40 28.37 -26.11
C ALA A 642 -11.77 27.38 -27.20
N GLU A 643 -11.63 27.79 -28.47
CA GLU A 643 -11.95 26.91 -29.59
C GLU A 643 -10.93 25.77 -29.74
N HIS A 644 -9.72 25.89 -29.17
CA HIS A 644 -8.67 24.89 -29.27
C HIS A 644 -7.71 24.90 -28.06
N LEU A 645 -8.03 24.17 -26.99
CA LEU A 645 -7.06 23.78 -25.97
C LEU A 645 -6.94 22.26 -25.91
N ASP A 646 -6.06 21.74 -26.76
CA ASP A 646 -5.71 20.32 -26.77
C ASP A 646 -4.99 19.88 -25.49
N LEU A 647 -4.67 20.79 -24.56
CA LEU A 647 -3.97 20.50 -23.30
C LEU A 647 -4.73 19.46 -22.45
N LEU A 648 -6.05 19.64 -22.30
CA LEU A 648 -6.90 18.77 -21.47
C LEU A 648 -7.31 17.45 -22.15
N GLN A 649 -7.16 17.34 -23.47
CA GLN A 649 -7.45 16.13 -24.24
C GLN A 649 -6.31 15.12 -24.09
N THR A 650 -6.15 14.54 -22.91
CA THR A 650 -5.05 13.62 -22.60
C THR A 650 -5.13 12.32 -23.43
N TRP A 651 -6.28 12.00 -24.04
CA TRP A 651 -6.52 10.80 -24.85
C TRP A 651 -6.77 11.13 -26.33
N GLN A 652 -6.34 12.31 -26.75
CA GLN A 652 -6.54 12.79 -28.11
C GLN A 652 -5.99 11.81 -29.15
N TYR A 653 -6.84 11.42 -30.10
CA TYR A 653 -6.54 10.46 -31.17
C TYR A 653 -6.16 9.04 -30.69
N ALA A 654 -6.50 8.66 -29.46
CA ALA A 654 -6.43 7.26 -29.03
C ALA A 654 -7.44 6.43 -29.84
N ASP A 655 -6.99 5.38 -30.52
CA ASP A 655 -7.80 4.57 -31.44
C ASP A 655 -8.38 3.34 -30.74
N PHE A 656 -9.70 3.37 -30.49
CA PHE A 656 -10.44 2.32 -29.80
C PHE A 656 -11.14 1.31 -30.73
N THR A 657 -10.74 1.23 -32.00
CA THR A 657 -11.37 0.32 -32.98
C THR A 657 -11.41 -1.13 -32.45
N GLY A 658 -12.62 -1.67 -32.24
CA GLY A 658 -12.80 -3.07 -31.83
C GLY A 658 -12.45 -3.38 -30.37
N VAL A 659 -12.25 -2.37 -29.52
CA VAL A 659 -12.03 -2.57 -28.08
C VAL A 659 -13.24 -3.21 -27.41
N GLN A 660 -12.98 -4.15 -26.50
CA GLN A 660 -14.01 -4.87 -25.73
C GLN A 660 -14.00 -4.44 -24.26
N GLY A 661 -15.14 -4.52 -23.57
CA GLY A 661 -15.22 -4.32 -22.12
C GLY A 661 -15.44 -2.88 -21.66
N LEU A 662 -15.67 -1.93 -22.58
CA LEU A 662 -16.05 -0.55 -22.25
C LEU A 662 -17.55 -0.45 -21.95
N SER A 663 -17.91 0.27 -20.87
CA SER A 663 -19.31 0.63 -20.60
C SER A 663 -19.76 1.81 -21.47
N GLN A 664 -21.09 2.02 -21.57
CA GLN A 664 -21.63 3.18 -22.28
C GLN A 664 -21.15 4.53 -21.71
N ARG A 665 -20.88 4.56 -20.41
CA ARG A 665 -20.32 5.71 -19.69
C ARG A 665 -18.86 5.93 -20.06
N ASP A 666 -18.06 4.87 -20.13
CA ASP A 666 -16.65 4.97 -20.52
C ASP A 666 -16.52 5.54 -21.93
N ILE A 667 -17.32 5.03 -22.87
CA ILE A 667 -17.36 5.49 -24.26
C ILE A 667 -17.62 7.00 -24.34
N TYR A 668 -18.58 7.50 -23.55
CA TYR A 668 -18.91 8.92 -23.51
C TYR A 668 -17.73 9.78 -23.01
N LEU A 669 -17.09 9.36 -21.91
CA LEU A 669 -15.95 10.07 -21.32
C LEU A 669 -14.73 10.07 -22.25
N LEU A 670 -14.44 8.94 -22.89
CA LEU A 670 -13.35 8.82 -23.86
C LEU A 670 -13.55 9.75 -25.06
N ASN A 671 -14.80 9.94 -25.50
CA ASN A 671 -15.14 10.87 -26.57
C ASN A 671 -14.83 12.33 -26.18
N ILE A 672 -15.16 12.74 -24.94
CA ILE A 672 -14.84 14.07 -24.40
C ILE A 672 -13.32 14.30 -24.34
N LEU A 673 -12.56 13.27 -23.97
CA LEU A 673 -11.09 13.33 -23.89
C LEU A 673 -10.39 13.28 -25.26
N GLY A 674 -11.14 13.22 -26.36
CA GLY A 674 -10.63 13.30 -27.73
C GLY A 674 -10.26 11.95 -28.37
N SER A 675 -10.71 10.83 -27.83
CA SER A 675 -10.49 9.49 -28.42
C SER A 675 -11.28 9.30 -29.72
N VAL A 676 -10.82 8.40 -30.59
CA VAL A 676 -11.41 8.15 -31.92
C VAL A 676 -11.83 6.70 -32.12
N ASN A 677 -12.70 6.47 -33.10
CA ASN A 677 -13.23 5.15 -33.49
C ASN A 677 -13.96 4.40 -32.35
N LEU A 678 -14.63 5.16 -31.49
CA LEU A 678 -15.48 4.63 -30.43
C LEU A 678 -16.85 4.19 -30.96
N PRO A 679 -17.50 3.20 -30.33
CA PRO A 679 -18.91 2.88 -30.61
C PRO A 679 -19.82 4.07 -30.31
N ILE A 680 -20.99 4.12 -30.96
CA ILE A 680 -22.02 5.11 -30.63
C ILE A 680 -22.62 4.76 -29.27
N THR A 681 -22.73 5.75 -28.38
CA THR A 681 -23.35 5.61 -27.06
C THR A 681 -24.61 6.47 -26.96
N SER A 682 -25.66 5.94 -26.32
CA SER A 682 -26.88 6.68 -25.97
C SER A 682 -26.82 7.28 -24.55
N TYR A 683 -25.69 7.13 -23.86
CA TYR A 683 -25.50 7.62 -22.50
C TYR A 683 -25.57 9.14 -22.45
N THR A 684 -26.29 9.67 -21.46
CA THR A 684 -26.33 11.11 -21.16
C THR A 684 -26.06 11.32 -19.66
N PRO A 685 -25.13 12.22 -19.28
CA PRO A 685 -24.83 12.47 -17.86
C PRO A 685 -26.01 13.01 -17.06
N GLN A 686 -26.94 13.73 -17.72
CA GLN A 686 -28.15 14.29 -17.10
C GLN A 686 -29.08 13.23 -16.47
N ASN A 687 -28.96 11.97 -16.89
CA ASN A 687 -29.77 10.86 -16.36
C ASN A 687 -29.00 9.97 -15.37
N ASP A 688 -27.72 10.26 -15.11
CA ASP A 688 -26.89 9.49 -14.19
C ASP A 688 -26.99 10.09 -12.77
N LYS A 689 -27.68 9.38 -11.88
CA LYS A 689 -27.87 9.78 -10.47
C LYS A 689 -26.58 9.73 -9.64
N GLN A 690 -25.48 9.19 -10.18
CA GLN A 690 -24.17 9.32 -9.55
C GLN A 690 -23.47 10.63 -9.96
N PHE A 691 -23.87 11.23 -11.09
CA PHE A 691 -23.38 12.53 -11.57
C PHE A 691 -24.20 13.71 -11.06
N ASN A 692 -25.53 13.57 -10.99
CA ASN A 692 -26.46 14.59 -10.46
C ASN A 692 -26.79 14.29 -9.00
#